data_AF-A0A9P6WK25-F1
#
_entry.id   AF-A0A9P6WK25-F1
#
_cell.length_a   1.000
_cell.length_b   1.000
_cell.length_c   1.000
_cell.angle_alpha   90.00
_cell.angle_beta   90.00
_cell.angle_gamma   90.00
#
_symmetry.space_group_name_H-M   'P 1'
#
loop_
_entity.id
_entity.type
_entity.pdbx_description
1 polymer ?
#
loop_
_entity_poly.entity_id
_entity_poly.type
_entity_poly.pdbx_seq_one_letter_code
_entity_poly.pdbx_strand_id
1 'polypeptide(L)'
;MSTYSTNEKEPISVSVNEIPEDVQLGTVISSSGEEIEVHGNIKNMDEALQAAMENKGFTYTEEEDRKLLCKLDFLLMPFVAFLYSLFYIDKASNGWAAVMGIKADMKMKGTMYSWTGSSFYLGYLFFQPFASLSLQKFPLTTCFSVYMFSWALIICMQATNQNYAAFTFLRTILGCSEASASVFTTLLTSQYFKKKESFLRVSFWLATAGFGVFYGNMIAYGIADKIGTYSIAAWKILFIVIGLISFTVAVLLYFHIPNTPSKAWFLTERERKIVVERIRENYQGFGNKVWKKHQFFEAFLDVRTYLFFIYAVAFNIPNSGLSSFGSILLNSDLGYSAKDSLLYGSPQGVVEFIGLPICAYLIQRFNLPRLLSSAILITICIAFACMLAFGNRTDVKLAGYYLLGLMQIGPIGSFSYFASNVPGYTKKITVTSVYLVGYCVGSLVGPQTFRSEDAPHYKPAKITIVACLAVAAVCFYSIYFICSLDNKARDKKQVELGDKYVAPKNIEFTFNVWNYLPLKSDIEIQRGIEKEVKSFFTCEDENYERWNVVSLLKDMAKIDSTVGYEYKVMNWLKEELIKQGLTVEFQLVESANQSTTGQDRYNIYAYMGTERNTKIVLSSHIDTNQEGHIPYHEIGEEIHVRGACDAKGAAAGQIVAFFELWDEGKIQEGDVSLLFVIGEEYNGIGMKVAIDSLNVNWSNAAILGEPTENKLSKGHKGNFRFDVEAWGKKSHSGYPELGFSAIEFLIHKLETLLNSDLPYSDLLGPTTVNIGTINGGDAANVIPDYVKAQLYIRVATDGPKILDYVRSLFNTEHSQMTIVQFLDPQYLSYDVPGFELIACSYATDMPYLDSLNIKKYLYGPGSISVAHTQSEFVTESDLYKSVIDYKRI
;
A
#
# COMPACT_ATOMS: atom_id res chain seq x y z
N MET A 1 49.48 -9.16 46.15
CA MET A 1 49.82 -7.73 46.36
C MET A 1 50.75 -7.35 45.21
N SER A 2 50.48 -6.43 44.29
CA SER A 2 49.80 -5.12 44.32
C SER A 2 49.12 -4.84 42.95
N THR A 3 47.79 -4.69 42.88
CA THR A 3 46.98 -3.46 42.71
C THR A 3 46.99 -2.76 41.33
N TYR A 4 45.82 -2.84 40.67
CA TYR A 4 45.11 -1.97 39.71
C TYR A 4 45.75 -0.72 39.08
N SER A 5 45.43 -0.52 37.78
CA SER A 5 44.90 0.75 37.25
C SER A 5 44.11 0.52 35.95
N THR A 6 42.83 0.88 36.01
CA THR A 6 41.92 1.19 34.90
C THR A 6 42.37 2.46 34.19
N ASN A 7 42.37 2.50 32.86
CA ASN A 7 42.29 3.75 32.08
C ASN A 7 41.46 3.52 30.80
N GLU A 8 40.28 4.13 30.82
CA GLU A 8 39.59 4.87 29.75
C GLU A 8 39.83 4.43 28.29
N LYS A 9 38.81 3.83 27.67
CA LYS A 9 38.67 3.82 26.21
C LYS A 9 38.19 5.21 25.79
N GLU A 10 39.10 6.05 25.29
CA GLU A 10 38.73 7.27 24.58
C GLU A 10 37.86 6.94 23.34
N PRO A 11 36.86 7.76 23.02
CA PRO A 11 36.12 7.62 21.77
C PRO A 11 37.03 8.02 20.60
N ILE A 12 37.36 7.05 19.75
CA ILE A 12 38.07 7.31 18.50
C ILE A 12 37.13 8.10 17.59
N SER A 13 37.35 9.41 17.44
CA SER A 13 36.72 10.22 16.40
C SER A 13 37.46 10.00 15.10
N VAL A 14 36.97 9.10 14.24
CA VAL A 14 37.50 8.94 12.88
C VAL A 14 36.91 10.05 12.00
N SER A 15 37.77 10.82 11.35
CA SER A 15 37.33 11.81 10.36
C SER A 15 36.86 11.08 9.09
N VAL A 16 35.79 11.58 8.46
CA VAL A 16 35.16 10.98 7.25
C VAL A 16 36.15 10.82 6.08
N ASN A 17 37.32 11.44 6.13
CA ASN A 17 38.34 11.38 5.08
C ASN A 17 39.36 10.25 5.24
N GLU A 18 39.29 9.41 6.29
CA GLU A 18 40.28 8.35 6.58
C GLU A 18 39.75 6.91 6.34
N ILE A 19 38.56 6.75 5.77
CA ILE A 19 37.98 5.43 5.48
C ILE A 19 38.46 4.96 4.08
N PRO A 20 39.05 3.74 3.94
CA PRO A 20 39.46 3.19 2.65
C PRO A 20 38.31 3.15 1.63
N GLU A 21 38.61 3.31 0.33
CA GLU A 21 37.59 3.35 -0.74
C GLU A 21 36.78 2.05 -0.89
N ASP A 22 37.24 0.95 -0.29
CA ASP A 22 36.68 -0.41 -0.39
C ASP A 22 36.06 -0.92 0.92
N VAL A 23 35.45 -0.05 1.73
CA VAL A 23 34.77 -0.49 2.95
C VAL A 23 33.40 -1.08 2.63
N GLN A 24 33.20 -2.33 3.07
CA GLN A 24 31.95 -3.07 2.99
C GLN A 24 30.92 -2.43 3.94
N LEU A 25 29.91 -1.76 3.37
CA LEU A 25 28.93 -0.96 4.14
C LEU A 25 27.69 -1.77 4.56
N GLY A 26 27.52 -2.95 3.97
CA GLY A 26 26.49 -3.92 4.33
C GLY A 26 26.13 -4.85 3.17
N THR A 27 25.41 -5.92 3.49
CA THR A 27 24.89 -6.89 2.52
C THR A 27 23.40 -6.63 2.33
N VAL A 28 22.93 -6.58 1.09
CA VAL A 28 21.51 -6.51 0.78
C VAL A 28 21.17 -7.70 -0.10
N ILE A 29 20.22 -8.50 0.36
CA ILE A 29 19.79 -9.69 -0.36
C ILE A 29 18.93 -9.25 -1.54
N SER A 30 19.31 -9.68 -2.74
CA SER A 30 18.57 -9.38 -3.96
C SER A 30 17.31 -10.22 -4.08
N SER A 31 16.41 -9.82 -4.98
CA SER A 31 15.20 -10.59 -5.30
C SER A 31 15.46 -11.95 -5.96
N SER A 32 16.70 -12.29 -6.29
CA SER A 32 17.12 -13.62 -6.76
C SER A 32 17.79 -14.46 -5.68
N GLY A 33 17.81 -14.01 -4.42
CA GLY A 33 18.46 -14.73 -3.31
C GLY A 33 19.99 -14.60 -3.30
N GLU A 34 20.60 -13.98 -4.31
CA GLU A 34 22.02 -13.65 -4.27
C GLU A 34 22.26 -12.53 -3.26
N GLU A 35 23.19 -12.77 -2.34
CA GLU A 35 23.82 -11.73 -1.53
C GLU A 35 24.57 -10.78 -2.47
N ILE A 36 23.98 -9.61 -2.72
CA ILE A 36 24.70 -8.56 -3.42
C ILE A 36 25.54 -7.84 -2.38
N GLU A 37 26.84 -8.08 -2.46
CA GLU A 37 27.81 -7.29 -1.73
C GLU A 37 27.74 -5.84 -2.24
N VAL A 38 27.26 -4.93 -1.39
CA VAL A 38 27.21 -3.51 -1.72
C VAL A 38 28.63 -2.94 -1.58
N HIS A 39 29.43 -3.12 -2.62
CA HIS A 39 30.67 -2.38 -2.81
C HIS A 39 30.31 -0.99 -3.35
N GLY A 40 30.12 -0.06 -2.43
CA GLY A 40 29.66 1.29 -2.72
C GLY A 40 30.72 2.32 -2.40
N ASN A 41 31.30 2.93 -3.44
CA ASN A 41 32.04 4.18 -3.33
C ASN A 41 31.15 5.22 -2.62
N ILE A 42 31.52 5.62 -1.40
CA ILE A 42 30.75 6.46 -0.46
C ILE A 42 30.25 7.77 -1.12
N LYS A 43 30.89 8.22 -2.20
CA LYS A 43 30.46 9.39 -2.99
C LYS A 43 29.10 9.26 -3.69
N ASN A 44 28.57 8.04 -3.90
CA ASN A 44 27.30 7.80 -4.59
C ASN A 44 26.17 7.33 -3.66
N MET A 45 26.37 7.32 -2.34
CA MET A 45 25.39 6.84 -1.36
C MET A 45 24.50 7.99 -0.84
N ASP A 46 23.18 7.85 -1.01
CA ASP A 46 22.16 8.87 -0.76
C ASP A 46 22.09 9.39 0.69
N GLU A 47 21.84 10.70 0.85
CA GLU A 47 21.51 11.38 2.12
C GLU A 47 20.37 10.68 2.90
N ALA A 48 19.53 9.92 2.21
CA ALA A 48 18.39 9.20 2.77
C ALA A 48 18.76 7.90 3.50
N LEU A 49 19.81 7.19 3.05
CA LEU A 49 20.31 6.00 3.75
C LEU A 49 21.01 6.42 5.03
N GLN A 50 21.72 7.55 5.00
CA GLN A 50 22.35 8.15 6.18
C GLN A 50 21.28 8.56 7.21
N ALA A 51 20.23 9.28 6.79
CA ALA A 51 19.11 9.62 7.67
C ALA A 51 18.34 8.38 8.20
N ALA A 52 18.23 7.30 7.40
CA ALA A 52 17.62 6.04 7.82
C ALA A 52 18.50 5.24 8.79
N MET A 53 19.82 5.29 8.64
CA MET A 53 20.77 4.70 9.59
C MET A 53 20.80 5.47 10.92
N GLU A 54 20.68 6.80 10.88
CA GLU A 54 20.53 7.66 12.06
C GLU A 54 19.20 7.44 12.80
N ASN A 55 18.16 6.93 12.13
CA ASN A 55 16.82 6.70 12.69
C ASN A 55 16.54 5.23 13.08
N LYS A 56 17.55 4.37 13.18
CA LYS A 56 17.35 2.99 13.65
C LYS A 56 16.64 2.97 15.02
N GLY A 57 15.47 2.35 15.09
CA GLY A 57 14.64 2.26 16.30
C GLY A 57 13.66 3.43 16.52
N PHE A 58 13.56 4.37 15.58
CA PHE A 58 12.57 5.44 15.63
C PHE A 58 11.16 4.91 15.31
N THR A 59 10.23 5.03 16.26
CA THR A 59 8.81 4.70 16.07
C THR A 59 7.94 5.94 16.24
N TYR A 60 6.78 5.94 15.58
CA TYR A 60 5.81 7.03 15.62
C TYR A 60 4.39 6.46 15.70
N THR A 61 3.47 7.21 16.31
CA THR A 61 2.07 6.78 16.46
C THR A 61 1.24 7.10 15.22
N GLU A 62 0.10 6.42 15.02
CA GLU A 62 -0.83 6.74 13.93
C GLU A 62 -1.38 8.18 14.04
N GLU A 63 -1.53 8.71 15.27
CA GLU A 63 -1.99 10.07 15.48
C GLU A 63 -0.96 11.10 14.97
N GLU A 64 0.33 10.84 15.22
CA GLU A 64 1.43 11.65 14.69
C GLU A 64 1.48 11.58 13.16
N ASP A 65 1.26 10.39 12.58
CA ASP A 65 1.20 10.18 11.13
C ASP A 65 0.08 11.02 10.50
N ARG A 66 -1.11 11.02 11.13
CA ARG A 66 -2.28 11.76 10.65
C ARG A 66 -2.09 13.27 10.78
N LYS A 67 -1.56 13.76 11.92
CA LYS A 67 -1.26 15.18 12.12
C LYS A 67 -0.24 15.70 11.11
N LEU A 68 0.83 14.93 10.89
CA LEU A 68 1.84 15.23 9.88
C LEU A 68 1.23 15.26 8.48
N LEU A 69 0.39 14.27 8.13
CA LEU A 69 -0.28 14.24 6.83
C LEU A 69 -1.13 15.49 6.59
N CYS A 70 -1.94 15.90 7.57
CA CYS A 70 -2.74 17.13 7.47
C CYS A 70 -1.86 18.39 7.31
N LYS A 71 -0.72 18.44 8.01
CA LYS A 71 0.24 19.54 7.88
C LYS A 71 0.89 19.59 6.50
N LEU A 72 1.30 18.44 5.97
CA LEU A 72 1.84 18.31 4.61
C LEU A 72 0.80 18.70 3.57
N ASP A 73 -0.45 18.27 3.72
CA ASP A 73 -1.54 18.67 2.84
C ASP A 73 -1.77 20.18 2.87
N PHE A 74 -1.74 20.81 4.04
CA PHE A 74 -1.97 22.25 4.16
C PHE A 74 -0.82 23.10 3.62
N LEU A 75 0.43 22.64 3.73
CA LEU A 75 1.61 23.40 3.32
C LEU A 75 2.05 23.12 1.89
N LEU A 76 2.10 21.84 1.48
CA LEU A 76 2.64 21.44 0.17
C LEU A 76 1.58 21.43 -0.93
N MET A 77 0.35 20.98 -0.65
CA MET A 77 -0.65 20.84 -1.72
C MET A 77 -1.09 22.17 -2.34
N PRO A 78 -1.33 23.26 -1.58
CA PRO A 78 -1.60 24.58 -2.17
C PRO A 78 -0.44 25.08 -3.04
N PHE A 79 0.80 24.82 -2.61
CA PHE A 79 1.98 25.19 -3.38
C PHE A 79 2.07 24.40 -4.69
N VAL A 80 1.95 23.08 -4.63
CA VAL A 80 1.97 22.20 -5.81
C VAL A 80 0.81 22.53 -6.76
N ALA A 81 -0.37 22.81 -6.21
CA ALA A 81 -1.54 23.27 -6.95
C ALA A 81 -1.28 24.58 -7.69
N PHE A 82 -0.74 25.58 -6.99
CA PHE A 82 -0.43 26.86 -7.60
C PHE A 82 0.63 26.71 -8.70
N LEU A 83 1.69 25.95 -8.41
CA LEU A 83 2.75 25.66 -9.37
C LEU A 83 2.22 24.97 -10.63
N TYR A 84 1.39 23.94 -10.48
CA TYR A 84 0.80 23.22 -11.61
C TYR A 84 -0.17 24.10 -12.41
N SER A 85 -0.89 25.01 -11.75
CA SER A 85 -1.74 25.99 -12.44
C SER A 85 -0.96 26.92 -13.37
N LEU A 86 0.25 27.35 -12.97
CA LEU A 86 1.12 28.20 -13.79
C LEU A 86 1.58 27.47 -15.06
N PHE A 87 1.94 26.18 -14.94
CA PHE A 87 2.33 25.35 -16.10
C PHE A 87 1.28 25.34 -17.20
N TYR A 88 0.01 25.48 -16.82
CA TYR A 88 -1.10 25.46 -17.76
C TYR A 88 -1.41 26.83 -18.34
N ILE A 89 -1.31 27.89 -17.53
CA ILE A 89 -1.54 29.27 -17.96
C ILE A 89 -0.62 29.66 -19.11
N ASP A 90 0.64 29.26 -19.05
CA ASP A 90 1.62 29.64 -20.07
C ASP A 90 1.31 29.03 -21.45
N LYS A 91 0.71 27.84 -21.47
CA LYS A 91 0.20 27.24 -22.71
C LYS A 91 -1.06 27.95 -23.20
N ALA A 92 -1.99 28.24 -22.29
CA ALA A 92 -3.26 28.90 -22.59
C ALA A 92 -3.10 30.37 -23.01
N SER A 93 -2.05 31.04 -22.55
CA SER A 93 -1.77 32.46 -22.82
C SER A 93 -1.71 32.79 -24.31
N ASN A 94 -1.21 31.85 -25.13
CA ASN A 94 -1.19 31.99 -26.59
C ASN A 94 -2.60 32.07 -27.19
N GLY A 95 -3.55 31.29 -26.65
CA GLY A 95 -4.97 31.33 -27.03
C GLY A 95 -5.62 32.67 -26.71
N TRP A 96 -5.34 33.23 -25.53
CA TRP A 96 -5.85 34.54 -25.11
C TRP A 96 -5.24 35.68 -25.94
N ALA A 97 -3.93 35.63 -26.18
CA ALA A 97 -3.22 36.60 -27.02
C ALA A 97 -3.79 36.68 -28.45
N ALA A 98 -4.39 35.59 -28.96
CA ALA A 98 -4.99 35.53 -30.28
C ALA A 98 -6.12 36.55 -30.50
N VAL A 99 -6.98 36.75 -29.49
CA VAL A 99 -8.07 37.73 -29.52
C VAL A 99 -7.60 39.13 -29.09
N MET A 100 -6.37 39.26 -28.60
CA MET A 100 -5.73 40.54 -28.24
C MET A 100 -4.85 41.14 -29.34
N GLY A 101 -4.89 40.56 -30.55
CA GLY A 101 -4.27 41.16 -31.75
C GLY A 101 -2.90 40.61 -32.16
N ILE A 102 -2.37 39.55 -31.52
CA ILE A 102 -1.06 38.97 -31.88
C ILE A 102 -0.98 38.52 -33.34
N LYS A 103 -2.08 37.99 -33.90
CA LYS A 103 -2.13 37.50 -35.30
C LYS A 103 -1.92 38.65 -36.30
N ALA A 104 -2.50 39.81 -36.01
CA ALA A 104 -2.37 41.01 -36.82
C ALA A 104 -0.97 41.62 -36.69
N ASP A 105 -0.47 41.76 -35.45
CA ASP A 105 0.84 42.35 -35.15
C ASP A 105 1.99 41.56 -35.81
N MET A 106 1.91 40.23 -35.81
CA MET A 106 2.90 39.33 -36.43
C MET A 106 2.61 38.97 -37.90
N LYS A 107 1.56 39.55 -38.50
CA LYS A 107 1.15 39.29 -39.90
C LYS A 107 0.99 37.80 -40.21
N MET A 108 0.43 37.04 -39.29
CA MET A 108 0.25 35.58 -39.43
C MET A 108 -0.75 35.26 -40.54
N LYS A 109 -0.41 34.31 -41.43
CA LYS A 109 -1.24 33.84 -42.53
C LYS A 109 -1.42 32.32 -42.48
N GLY A 110 -2.55 31.83 -43.01
CA GLY A 110 -2.82 30.40 -43.11
C GLY A 110 -2.66 29.66 -41.77
N THR A 111 -1.76 28.67 -41.75
CA THR A 111 -1.49 27.80 -40.60
C THR A 111 -0.43 28.34 -39.63
N MET A 112 0.10 29.55 -39.83
CA MET A 112 1.16 30.12 -38.98
C MET A 112 0.76 30.16 -37.50
N TYR A 113 -0.48 30.51 -37.18
CA TYR A 113 -0.96 30.51 -35.79
C TYR A 113 -1.07 29.09 -35.20
N SER A 114 -1.55 28.12 -36.00
CA SER A 114 -1.59 26.71 -35.57
C SER A 114 -0.17 26.19 -35.25
N TRP A 115 0.82 26.54 -36.07
CA TRP A 115 2.22 26.21 -35.82
C TRP A 115 2.81 26.87 -34.57
N THR A 116 2.32 28.06 -34.18
CA THR A 116 2.68 28.69 -32.90
C THR A 116 2.23 27.87 -31.69
N GLY A 117 1.10 27.17 -31.80
CA GLY A 117 0.65 26.19 -30.81
C GLY A 117 1.49 24.91 -30.85
N SER A 118 1.69 24.33 -32.03
CA SER A 118 2.39 23.04 -32.20
C SER A 118 3.90 23.09 -31.88
N SER A 119 4.59 24.18 -32.21
CA SER A 119 6.04 24.34 -32.06
C SER A 119 6.55 24.20 -30.62
N PHE A 120 5.72 24.55 -29.64
CA PHE A 120 5.99 24.32 -28.22
C PHE A 120 6.17 22.83 -27.92
N TYR A 121 5.26 21.99 -28.43
CA TYR A 121 5.28 20.55 -28.16
C TYR A 121 6.42 19.82 -28.87
N LEU A 122 6.97 20.38 -29.95
CA LEU A 122 8.20 19.87 -30.58
C LEU A 122 9.41 19.98 -29.63
N GLY A 123 9.58 21.16 -29.02
CA GLY A 123 10.65 21.38 -28.04
C GLY A 123 10.46 20.51 -26.79
N TYR A 124 9.22 20.44 -26.30
CA TYR A 124 8.87 19.59 -25.16
C TYR A 124 9.23 18.12 -25.42
N LEU A 125 8.78 17.54 -26.54
CA LEU A 125 9.01 16.14 -26.88
C LEU A 125 10.50 15.82 -26.99
N PHE A 126 11.26 16.69 -27.67
CA PHE A 126 12.69 16.49 -27.84
C PHE A 126 13.46 16.56 -26.52
N PHE A 127 13.10 17.51 -25.64
CA PHE A 127 13.86 17.78 -24.43
C PHE A 127 13.42 16.96 -23.21
N GLN A 128 12.26 16.30 -23.26
CA GLN A 128 11.70 15.51 -22.16
C GLN A 128 12.67 14.47 -21.56
N PRO A 129 13.41 13.65 -22.34
CA PRO A 129 14.35 12.68 -21.75
C PRO A 129 15.49 13.38 -21.01
N PHE A 130 16.01 14.48 -21.55
CA PHE A 130 17.10 15.26 -20.96
C PHE A 130 16.66 15.94 -19.66
N ALA A 131 15.48 16.56 -19.66
CA ALA A 131 14.89 17.17 -18.48
C ALA A 131 14.70 16.13 -17.36
N SER A 132 14.13 14.97 -17.68
CA SER A 132 13.93 13.88 -16.70
C SER A 132 15.24 13.39 -16.09
N LEU A 133 16.26 13.17 -16.91
CA LEU A 133 17.58 12.75 -16.43
C LEU A 133 18.25 13.82 -15.56
N SER A 134 18.09 15.10 -15.89
CA SER A 134 18.68 16.19 -15.10
C SER A 134 18.06 16.30 -13.70
N LEU A 135 16.74 16.18 -13.58
CA LEU A 135 16.05 16.22 -12.28
C LEU A 135 16.36 15.01 -11.37
N GLN A 136 16.84 13.91 -11.95
CA GLN A 136 17.28 12.72 -11.20
C GLN A 136 18.75 12.77 -10.77
N LYS A 137 19.57 13.61 -11.44
CA LYS A 137 21.01 13.76 -11.18
C LYS A 137 21.34 14.95 -10.30
N PHE A 138 20.60 16.05 -10.44
CA PHE A 138 20.83 17.28 -9.69
C PHE A 138 19.81 17.43 -8.56
N PRO A 139 20.08 18.30 -7.56
CA PRO A 139 19.12 18.58 -6.50
C PRO A 139 17.77 19.02 -7.07
N LEU A 140 16.70 18.33 -6.69
CA LEU A 140 15.41 18.35 -7.38
C LEU A 140 14.82 19.76 -7.53
N THR A 141 14.70 20.51 -6.43
CA THR A 141 14.03 21.82 -6.41
C THR A 141 14.91 22.88 -7.02
N THR A 142 16.21 22.85 -6.73
CA THR A 142 17.19 23.76 -7.32
C THR A 142 17.27 23.61 -8.84
N CYS A 143 17.34 22.37 -9.34
CA CYS A 143 17.37 22.09 -10.77
C CYS A 143 16.08 22.57 -11.45
N PHE A 144 14.92 22.28 -10.86
CA PHE A 144 13.64 22.73 -11.41
C PHE A 144 13.49 24.26 -11.39
N SER A 145 13.99 24.94 -10.36
CA SER A 145 14.02 26.42 -10.31
C SER A 145 14.78 27.04 -11.48
N VAL A 146 15.87 26.43 -11.94
CA VAL A 146 16.63 26.92 -13.11
C VAL A 146 15.81 26.76 -14.39
N TYR A 147 15.11 25.64 -14.56
CA TYR A 147 14.17 25.46 -15.66
C TYR A 147 13.04 26.48 -15.61
N MET A 148 12.44 26.69 -14.44
CA MET A 148 11.34 27.63 -14.24
C MET A 148 11.78 29.09 -14.46
N PHE A 149 12.99 29.45 -14.05
CA PHE A 149 13.58 30.76 -14.32
C PHE A 149 13.79 30.99 -15.83
N SER A 150 14.37 30.00 -16.52
CA SER A 150 14.60 30.06 -17.96
C SER A 150 13.28 30.20 -18.72
N TRP A 151 12.28 29.42 -18.32
CA TRP A 151 10.91 29.50 -18.80
C TRP A 151 10.31 30.91 -18.63
N ALA A 152 10.31 31.44 -17.42
CA ALA A 152 9.76 32.77 -17.13
C ALA A 152 10.43 33.87 -17.97
N LEU A 153 11.76 33.78 -18.14
CA LEU A 153 12.51 34.69 -18.99
C LEU A 153 12.08 34.61 -20.46
N ILE A 154 11.93 33.40 -21.01
CA ILE A 154 11.51 33.18 -22.40
C ILE A 154 10.13 33.78 -22.66
N ILE A 155 9.20 33.67 -21.71
CA ILE A 155 7.87 34.29 -21.81
C ILE A 155 7.95 35.81 -21.82
N CYS A 156 8.75 36.41 -20.95
CA CYS A 156 8.99 37.85 -20.99
C CYS A 156 9.61 38.27 -22.33
N MET A 157 10.55 37.48 -22.88
CA MET A 157 11.15 37.72 -24.20
C MET A 157 10.13 37.62 -25.33
N GLN A 158 9.06 36.83 -25.19
CA GLN A 158 7.98 36.74 -26.19
C GLN A 158 7.23 38.06 -26.40
N ALA A 159 7.22 38.94 -25.40
CA ALA A 159 6.62 40.27 -25.49
C ALA A 159 7.46 41.29 -26.30
N THR A 160 8.71 40.96 -26.65
CA THR A 160 9.58 41.87 -27.42
C THR A 160 9.12 42.04 -28.88
N ASN A 161 9.57 43.13 -29.53
CA ASN A 161 9.27 43.42 -30.94
C ASN A 161 10.04 42.47 -31.87
N GLN A 162 9.46 41.29 -32.10
CA GLN A 162 10.10 40.24 -32.88
C GLN A 162 9.25 39.81 -34.08
N ASN A 163 9.92 39.27 -35.10
CA ASN A 163 9.22 38.67 -36.24
C ASN A 163 8.65 37.29 -35.86
N TYR A 164 7.77 36.75 -36.72
CA TYR A 164 7.13 35.46 -36.47
C TYR A 164 8.14 34.32 -36.19
N ALA A 165 9.23 34.26 -36.96
CA ALA A 165 10.23 33.19 -36.81
C ALA A 165 10.89 33.20 -35.42
N ALA A 166 11.26 34.38 -34.92
CA ALA A 166 11.81 34.54 -33.58
C ALA A 166 10.78 34.17 -32.50
N PHE A 167 9.52 34.58 -32.66
CA PHE A 167 8.45 34.21 -31.72
C PHE A 167 8.26 32.69 -31.65
N THR A 168 8.16 32.04 -32.81
CA THR A 168 8.03 30.57 -32.90
C THR A 168 9.26 29.85 -32.34
N PHE A 169 10.47 30.38 -32.57
CA PHE A 169 11.68 29.83 -31.97
C PHE A 169 11.64 29.91 -30.44
N LEU A 170 11.27 31.06 -29.87
CA LEU A 170 11.09 31.19 -28.42
C LEU A 170 10.02 30.23 -27.90
N ARG A 171 8.92 30.02 -28.64
CA ARG A 171 7.89 29.02 -28.28
C ARG A 171 8.43 27.60 -28.26
N THR A 172 9.35 27.24 -29.15
CA THR A 172 10.00 25.92 -29.11
C THR A 172 10.94 25.78 -27.91
N ILE A 173 11.79 26.78 -27.64
CA ILE A 173 12.71 26.73 -26.49
C ILE A 173 11.95 26.73 -25.15
N LEU A 174 10.84 27.46 -25.09
CA LEU A 174 9.88 27.42 -23.99
C LEU A 174 9.43 25.98 -23.69
N GLY A 175 9.08 25.22 -24.73
CA GLY A 175 8.75 23.81 -24.63
C GLY A 175 9.88 22.96 -24.05
N CYS A 176 11.13 23.24 -24.42
CA CYS A 176 12.29 22.55 -23.85
C CYS A 176 12.41 22.78 -22.34
N SER A 177 12.21 24.02 -21.87
CA SER A 177 12.29 24.34 -20.43
C SER A 177 11.15 23.70 -19.63
N GLU A 178 9.92 23.75 -20.15
CA GLU A 178 8.73 23.19 -19.48
C GLU A 178 8.68 21.65 -19.46
N ALA A 179 9.52 20.96 -20.23
CA ALA A 179 9.58 19.50 -20.26
C ALA A 179 9.89 18.85 -18.89
N SER A 180 10.47 19.63 -17.97
CA SER A 180 10.80 19.23 -16.60
C SER A 180 9.60 19.23 -15.64
N ALA A 181 8.55 20.00 -15.94
CA ALA A 181 7.48 20.36 -15.01
C ALA A 181 6.71 19.17 -14.44
N SER A 182 6.21 18.28 -15.32
CA SER A 182 5.43 17.11 -14.92
C SER A 182 6.27 16.08 -14.14
N VAL A 183 7.56 15.96 -14.48
CA VAL A 183 8.49 15.08 -13.78
C VAL A 183 8.79 15.61 -12.39
N PHE A 184 9.04 16.92 -12.26
CA PHE A 184 9.26 17.57 -10.98
C PHE A 184 8.08 17.37 -10.02
N THR A 185 6.84 17.67 -10.43
CA THR A 185 5.66 17.54 -9.57
C THR A 185 5.45 16.10 -9.09
N THR A 186 5.71 15.13 -9.97
CA THR A 186 5.62 13.71 -9.63
C THR A 186 6.67 13.32 -8.58
N LEU A 187 7.93 13.70 -8.81
CA LEU A 187 9.04 13.40 -7.89
C LEU A 187 8.83 14.09 -6.53
N LEU A 188 8.43 15.35 -6.53
CA LEU A 188 8.15 16.09 -5.30
C LEU A 188 7.01 15.44 -4.49
N THR A 189 5.93 15.02 -5.15
CA THR A 189 4.82 14.34 -4.47
C THR A 189 5.27 13.00 -3.86
N SER A 190 6.11 12.23 -4.57
CA SER A 190 6.63 10.96 -4.05
C SER A 190 7.57 11.09 -2.85
N GLN A 191 8.17 12.28 -2.63
CA GLN A 191 9.08 12.51 -1.51
C GLN A 191 8.37 12.74 -0.17
N TYR A 192 7.08 13.10 -0.17
CA TYR A 192 6.36 13.49 1.04
C TYR A 192 5.12 12.63 1.36
N PHE A 193 4.61 11.85 0.39
CA PHE A 193 3.35 11.11 0.56
C PHE A 193 3.51 9.59 0.35
N LYS A 194 2.74 8.79 1.09
CA LYS A 194 2.69 7.32 0.94
C LYS A 194 2.01 6.92 -0.38
N LYS A 195 2.29 5.72 -0.91
CA LYS A 195 1.67 5.19 -2.15
C LYS A 195 0.14 5.23 -2.11
N LYS A 196 -0.45 4.89 -0.95
CA LYS A 196 -1.91 4.92 -0.71
C LYS A 196 -2.49 6.35 -0.70
N GLU A 197 -1.69 7.34 -0.36
CA GLU A 197 -2.07 8.76 -0.26
C GLU A 197 -1.93 9.51 -1.59
N SER A 198 -1.01 9.07 -2.44
CA SER A 198 -0.61 9.78 -3.67
C SER A 198 -1.76 9.98 -4.67
N PHE A 199 -2.70 9.03 -4.78
CA PHE A 199 -3.76 9.08 -5.80
C PHE A 199 -4.67 10.33 -5.71
N LEU A 200 -5.18 10.65 -4.52
CA LEU A 200 -6.06 11.82 -4.34
C LEU A 200 -5.31 13.13 -4.58
N ARG A 201 -4.03 13.18 -4.21
CA ARG A 201 -3.18 14.38 -4.35
C ARG A 201 -2.81 14.63 -5.81
N VAL A 202 -2.50 13.58 -6.55
CA VAL A 202 -2.35 13.62 -8.02
C VAL A 202 -3.61 14.11 -8.71
N SER A 203 -4.77 13.59 -8.28
CA SER A 203 -6.06 14.04 -8.81
C SER A 203 -6.31 15.53 -8.51
N PHE A 204 -5.98 15.97 -7.30
CA PHE A 204 -6.16 17.37 -6.89
C PHE A 204 -5.25 18.32 -7.67
N TRP A 205 -3.94 18.06 -7.75
CA TRP A 205 -3.07 18.97 -8.47
C TRP A 205 -3.33 18.96 -9.98
N LEU A 206 -3.75 17.84 -10.59
CA LEU A 206 -4.19 17.85 -12.00
C LEU A 206 -5.39 18.78 -12.23
N ALA A 207 -6.37 18.78 -11.32
CA ALA A 207 -7.55 19.63 -11.42
C ALA A 207 -7.24 21.14 -11.32
N THR A 208 -6.06 21.50 -10.79
CA THR A 208 -5.67 22.91 -10.65
C THR A 208 -5.27 23.59 -11.96
N ALA A 209 -5.10 22.83 -13.04
CA ALA A 209 -5.04 23.39 -14.39
C ALA A 209 -6.28 24.24 -14.70
N GLY A 210 -7.47 23.78 -14.33
CA GLY A 210 -8.72 24.54 -14.40
C GLY A 210 -8.71 25.82 -13.58
N PHE A 211 -8.13 25.80 -12.38
CA PHE A 211 -7.94 27.03 -11.59
C PHE A 211 -7.04 28.03 -12.33
N GLY A 212 -5.96 27.54 -12.95
CA GLY A 212 -5.10 28.32 -13.85
C GLY A 212 -5.88 28.98 -15.00
N VAL A 213 -6.72 28.22 -15.69
CA VAL A 213 -7.60 28.75 -16.76
C VAL A 213 -8.51 29.85 -16.23
N PHE A 214 -9.09 29.67 -15.05
CA PHE A 214 -9.99 30.66 -14.45
C PHE A 214 -9.28 31.99 -14.19
N TYR A 215 -8.23 32.02 -13.36
CA TYR A 215 -7.59 33.29 -13.02
C TYR A 215 -6.76 33.88 -14.16
N GLY A 216 -6.20 33.04 -15.04
CA GLY A 216 -5.50 33.50 -16.24
C GLY A 216 -6.44 34.21 -17.23
N ASN A 217 -7.64 33.69 -17.46
CA ASN A 217 -8.67 34.40 -18.23
C ASN A 217 -9.10 35.71 -17.55
N MET A 218 -9.17 35.76 -16.22
CA MET A 218 -9.49 36.99 -15.47
C MET A 218 -8.40 38.06 -15.62
N ILE A 219 -7.12 37.67 -15.55
CA ILE A 219 -5.98 38.56 -15.82
C ILE A 219 -6.08 39.07 -17.27
N ALA A 220 -6.29 38.16 -18.22
CA ALA A 220 -6.42 38.49 -19.62
C ALA A 220 -7.60 39.44 -19.88
N TYR A 221 -8.76 39.22 -19.24
CA TYR A 221 -9.93 40.10 -19.31
C TYR A 221 -9.63 41.51 -18.79
N GLY A 222 -8.96 41.61 -17.63
CA GLY A 222 -8.57 42.91 -17.06
C GLY A 222 -7.62 43.69 -17.96
N ILE A 223 -6.72 43.01 -18.67
CA ILE A 223 -5.87 43.63 -19.69
C ILE A 223 -6.70 44.00 -20.93
N ALA A 224 -7.60 43.13 -21.38
CA ALA A 224 -8.42 43.34 -22.57
C ALA A 224 -9.40 44.52 -22.44
N ASP A 225 -9.87 44.82 -21.22
CA ASP A 225 -10.79 45.93 -20.93
C ASP A 225 -10.28 47.30 -21.42
N LYS A 226 -8.96 47.48 -21.41
CA LYS A 226 -8.32 48.76 -21.73
C LYS A 226 -7.49 48.71 -23.02
N ILE A 227 -7.82 47.80 -23.94
CA ILE A 227 -7.17 47.72 -25.26
C ILE A 227 -7.20 49.10 -25.94
N GLY A 228 -6.03 49.56 -26.38
CA GLY A 228 -5.85 50.88 -27.04
C GLY A 228 -5.42 52.02 -26.10
N THR A 229 -5.51 51.86 -24.78
CA THR A 229 -5.01 52.86 -23.82
C THR A 229 -3.54 52.67 -23.42
N TYR A 230 -3.02 51.47 -23.62
CA TYR A 230 -1.64 51.12 -23.27
C TYR A 230 -0.65 51.59 -24.33
N SER A 231 0.57 51.92 -23.90
CA SER A 231 1.69 52.27 -24.78
C SER A 231 2.23 51.07 -25.59
N ILE A 232 1.92 49.85 -25.17
CA ILE A 232 2.29 48.60 -25.84
C ILE A 232 1.06 47.72 -26.08
N ALA A 233 1.15 46.83 -27.05
CA ALA A 233 0.04 45.92 -27.39
C ALA A 233 -0.39 45.06 -26.19
N ALA A 234 -1.70 44.87 -26.01
CA ALA A 234 -2.27 44.16 -24.86
C ALA A 234 -1.72 42.73 -24.68
N TRP A 235 -1.51 42.00 -25.78
CA TRP A 235 -0.94 40.66 -25.74
C TRP A 235 0.50 40.63 -25.20
N LYS A 236 1.28 41.72 -25.36
CA LYS A 236 2.64 41.85 -24.79
C LYS A 236 2.58 42.01 -23.28
N ILE A 237 1.62 42.80 -22.79
CA ILE A 237 1.37 42.98 -21.35
C ILE A 237 1.01 41.64 -20.72
N LEU A 238 0.16 40.85 -21.39
CA LEU A 238 -0.23 39.51 -20.92
C LEU A 238 0.99 38.62 -20.68
N PHE A 239 1.89 38.49 -21.67
CA PHE A 239 3.10 37.69 -21.50
C PHE A 239 4.04 38.25 -20.41
N ILE A 240 4.19 39.57 -20.30
CA ILE A 240 5.02 40.17 -19.24
C ILE A 240 4.45 39.84 -17.86
N VAL A 241 3.14 40.02 -17.64
CA VAL A 241 2.50 39.77 -16.34
C VAL A 241 2.66 38.31 -15.95
N ILE A 242 2.34 37.40 -16.87
CA ILE A 242 2.43 35.96 -16.61
C ILE A 242 3.90 35.55 -16.36
N GLY A 243 4.82 36.02 -17.20
CA GLY A 243 6.26 35.74 -17.04
C GLY A 243 6.82 36.26 -15.72
N LEU A 244 6.39 37.43 -15.23
CA LEU A 244 6.80 37.97 -13.92
C LEU A 244 6.23 37.17 -12.74
N ILE A 245 5.00 36.66 -12.84
CA ILE A 245 4.43 35.76 -11.84
C ILE A 245 5.26 34.48 -11.80
N SER A 246 5.51 33.85 -12.95
CA SER A 246 6.32 32.63 -13.05
C SER A 246 7.76 32.86 -12.56
N PHE A 247 8.36 34.02 -12.84
CA PHE A 247 9.67 34.41 -12.34
C PHE A 247 9.69 34.49 -10.80
N THR A 248 8.69 35.15 -10.22
CA THR A 248 8.58 35.29 -8.76
C THR A 248 8.48 33.93 -8.09
N VAL A 249 7.68 33.02 -8.65
CA VAL A 249 7.57 31.65 -8.14
C VAL A 249 8.85 30.86 -8.32
N ALA A 250 9.58 31.03 -9.43
CA ALA A 250 10.88 30.37 -9.63
C ALA A 250 11.90 30.77 -8.53
N VAL A 251 11.93 32.06 -8.17
CA VAL A 251 12.75 32.59 -7.07
C VAL A 251 12.30 32.02 -5.73
N LEU A 252 11.00 32.03 -5.44
CA LEU A 252 10.47 31.47 -4.20
C LEU A 252 10.78 29.97 -4.08
N LEU A 253 10.60 29.20 -5.15
CA LEU A 253 10.91 27.78 -5.22
C LEU A 253 12.39 27.52 -4.89
N TYR A 254 13.31 28.35 -5.41
CA TYR A 254 14.74 28.20 -5.19
C TYR A 254 15.13 28.38 -3.72
N PHE A 255 14.52 29.36 -3.03
CA PHE A 255 14.88 29.70 -1.64
C PHE A 255 14.04 28.98 -0.59
N HIS A 256 12.77 28.64 -0.87
CA HIS A 256 11.83 28.17 0.15
C HIS A 256 11.52 26.68 0.09
N ILE A 257 11.68 25.98 -1.04
CA ILE A 257 11.38 24.54 -1.09
C ILE A 257 12.69 23.74 -0.98
N PRO A 258 12.89 23.01 0.13
CA PRO A 258 14.10 22.23 0.35
C PRO A 258 14.19 21.05 -0.61
N ASN A 259 15.40 20.71 -1.03
CA ASN A 259 15.67 19.63 -1.98
C ASN A 259 15.35 18.22 -1.42
N THR A 260 15.37 18.07 -0.10
CA THR A 260 15.12 16.80 0.58
C THR A 260 14.20 17.02 1.80
N PRO A 261 13.29 16.06 2.10
CA PRO A 261 12.42 16.14 3.27
C PRO A 261 13.17 16.26 4.60
N SER A 262 14.38 15.71 4.71
CA SER A 262 15.24 15.81 5.90
C SER A 262 15.71 17.24 6.19
N LYS A 263 15.68 18.14 5.20
CA LYS A 263 16.02 19.56 5.33
C LYS A 263 14.78 20.47 5.32
N ALA A 264 13.59 19.91 5.51
CA ALA A 264 12.34 20.67 5.49
C ALA A 264 12.20 21.62 6.68
N TRP A 265 12.47 22.92 6.47
CA TRP A 265 12.43 23.95 7.52
C TRP A 265 11.06 24.10 8.19
N PHE A 266 9.97 23.80 7.47
CA PHE A 266 8.59 23.84 7.99
C PHE A 266 8.19 22.60 8.82
N LEU A 267 9.03 21.57 8.85
CA LEU A 267 8.87 20.39 9.70
C LEU A 267 9.79 20.47 10.92
N THR A 268 9.31 19.99 12.06
CA THR A 268 10.13 19.78 13.25
C THR A 268 11.10 18.62 13.02
N GLU A 269 12.16 18.52 13.84
CA GLU A 269 13.12 17.42 13.73
C GLU A 269 12.44 16.04 13.82
N ARG A 270 11.48 15.90 14.76
CA ARG A 270 10.68 14.67 14.90
C ARG A 270 9.83 14.42 13.66
N GLU A 271 9.12 15.42 13.14
CA GLU A 271 8.32 15.27 11.93
C GLU A 271 9.16 14.88 10.70
N ARG A 272 10.39 15.40 10.56
CA ARG A 272 11.31 15.00 9.48
C ARG A 272 11.67 13.53 9.56
N LYS A 273 11.97 13.02 10.76
CA LYS A 273 12.23 11.60 11.01
C LYS A 273 11.02 10.73 10.66
N ILE A 274 9.81 11.17 11.03
CA ILE A 274 8.56 10.52 10.63
C ILE A 274 8.41 10.49 9.10
N VAL A 275 8.65 11.59 8.38
CA VAL A 275 8.58 11.59 6.90
C VAL A 275 9.56 10.58 6.30
N VAL A 276 10.80 10.52 6.79
CA VAL A 276 11.80 9.56 6.29
C VAL A 276 11.34 8.12 6.48
N GLU A 277 10.85 7.75 7.67
CA GLU A 277 10.34 6.39 7.92
C GLU A 277 9.04 6.08 7.15
N ARG A 278 8.12 7.05 7.00
CA ARG A 278 6.91 6.89 6.19
C ARG A 278 7.21 6.56 4.73
N ILE A 279 8.24 7.18 4.16
CA ILE A 279 8.62 6.99 2.75
C ILE A 279 9.41 5.69 2.57
N ARG A 280 10.03 5.17 3.62
CA ARG A 280 10.65 3.84 3.63
C ARG A 280 9.64 2.73 3.30
N GLU A 281 8.42 2.84 3.82
CA GLU A 281 7.29 1.93 3.51
C GLU A 281 6.90 1.92 2.03
N ASN A 282 7.27 2.94 1.24
CA ASN A 282 6.94 2.98 -0.19
C ASN A 282 7.81 2.03 -1.03
N TYR A 283 8.86 1.42 -0.47
CA TYR A 283 9.84 0.55 -1.15
C TYR A 283 10.44 1.15 -2.44
N GLN A 284 10.30 2.46 -2.63
CA GLN A 284 10.81 3.18 -3.79
C GLN A 284 12.18 3.81 -3.53
N GLY A 285 12.64 3.80 -2.26
CA GLY A 285 13.83 4.54 -1.82
C GLY A 285 13.77 6.01 -2.27
N PHE A 286 14.87 6.73 -2.10
CA PHE A 286 15.12 7.90 -2.93
C PHE A 286 15.58 7.41 -4.32
N GLY A 287 14.70 6.70 -5.03
CA GLY A 287 15.01 6.14 -6.34
C GLY A 287 15.91 4.91 -6.28
N ASN A 288 15.32 3.73 -6.24
CA ASN A 288 16.02 2.55 -6.76
C ASN A 288 16.15 2.70 -8.30
N LYS A 289 17.31 3.21 -8.76
CA LYS A 289 17.60 3.61 -10.16
C LYS A 289 18.03 2.45 -11.07
N VAL A 290 17.93 1.20 -10.62
CA VAL A 290 18.43 0.06 -11.42
C VAL A 290 17.48 -0.25 -12.58
N TRP A 291 17.92 0.12 -13.77
CA TRP A 291 17.21 -0.12 -15.03
C TRP A 291 17.18 -1.61 -15.38
N LYS A 292 15.97 -2.19 -15.53
CA LYS A 292 15.76 -3.60 -15.87
C LYS A 292 15.37 -3.75 -17.35
N LYS A 293 16.30 -4.22 -18.18
CA LYS A 293 16.11 -4.36 -19.64
C LYS A 293 14.88 -5.20 -20.02
N HIS A 294 14.57 -6.27 -19.30
CA HIS A 294 13.39 -7.12 -19.60
C HIS A 294 12.07 -6.38 -19.38
N GLN A 295 11.94 -5.59 -18.31
CA GLN A 295 10.74 -4.78 -18.03
C GLN A 295 10.49 -3.70 -19.08
N PHE A 296 11.57 -3.16 -19.67
CA PHE A 296 11.48 -2.22 -20.79
C PHE A 296 10.82 -2.87 -22.02
N PHE A 297 11.31 -4.04 -22.46
CA PHE A 297 10.71 -4.74 -23.60
C PHE A 297 9.30 -5.26 -23.30
N GLU A 298 9.04 -5.72 -22.08
CA GLU A 298 7.70 -6.13 -21.63
C GLU A 298 6.67 -4.99 -21.78
N ALA A 299 7.06 -3.74 -21.49
CA ALA A 299 6.18 -2.58 -21.66
C ALA A 299 5.68 -2.42 -23.11
N PHE A 300 6.51 -2.77 -24.10
CA PHE A 300 6.15 -2.71 -25.53
C PHE A 300 5.42 -3.95 -26.04
N LEU A 301 5.36 -5.03 -25.27
CA LEU A 301 4.54 -6.20 -25.59
C LEU A 301 3.11 -6.07 -25.03
N ASP A 302 2.91 -5.18 -24.05
CA ASP A 302 1.60 -4.96 -23.44
C ASP A 302 0.69 -4.11 -24.34
N VAL A 303 -0.42 -4.70 -24.82
CA VAL A 303 -1.43 -4.02 -25.64
C VAL A 303 -1.99 -2.76 -24.98
N ARG A 304 -2.05 -2.73 -23.63
CA ARG A 304 -2.57 -1.60 -22.87
C ARG A 304 -1.70 -0.37 -23.03
N THR A 305 -0.39 -0.54 -23.20
CA THR A 305 0.55 0.56 -23.49
C THR A 305 0.15 1.31 -24.76
N TYR A 306 -0.19 0.58 -25.82
CA TYR A 306 -0.64 1.18 -27.09
C TYR A 306 -2.04 1.77 -26.98
N LEU A 307 -2.95 1.16 -26.22
CA LEU A 307 -4.27 1.75 -25.96
C LEU A 307 -4.15 3.08 -25.19
N PHE A 308 -3.26 3.16 -24.20
CA PHE A 308 -2.96 4.41 -23.51
C PHE A 308 -2.26 5.43 -24.40
N PHE A 309 -1.41 5.00 -25.34
CA PHE A 309 -0.81 5.88 -26.36
C PHE A 309 -1.88 6.47 -27.29
N ILE A 310 -2.76 5.64 -27.86
CA ILE A 310 -3.85 6.06 -28.74
C ILE A 310 -4.80 6.98 -27.97
N TYR A 311 -5.15 6.62 -26.74
CA TYR A 311 -5.92 7.47 -25.84
C TYR A 311 -5.24 8.83 -25.63
N ALA A 312 -3.94 8.86 -25.33
CA ALA A 312 -3.20 10.11 -25.12
C ALA A 312 -3.23 10.99 -26.36
N VAL A 313 -3.04 10.42 -27.56
CA VAL A 313 -3.14 11.17 -28.82
C VAL A 313 -4.57 11.72 -29.01
N ALA A 314 -5.57 10.84 -28.92
CA ALA A 314 -6.97 11.18 -29.13
C ALA A 314 -7.46 12.22 -28.11
N PHE A 315 -7.04 12.13 -26.85
CA PHE A 315 -7.39 13.11 -25.82
C PHE A 315 -6.71 14.47 -26.04
N ASN A 316 -5.44 14.48 -26.44
CA ASN A 316 -4.67 15.72 -26.51
C ASN A 316 -4.93 16.54 -27.78
N ILE A 317 -5.48 15.94 -28.84
CA ILE A 317 -5.95 16.67 -30.02
C ILE A 317 -7.03 17.71 -29.63
N PRO A 318 -8.16 17.32 -28.99
CA PRO A 318 -9.12 18.26 -28.41
C PRO A 318 -8.52 19.21 -27.39
N ASN A 319 -7.72 18.71 -26.45
CA ASN A 319 -7.18 19.50 -25.35
C ASN A 319 -6.32 20.68 -25.84
N SER A 320 -5.35 20.41 -26.72
CA SER A 320 -4.47 21.43 -27.29
C SER A 320 -5.19 22.35 -28.29
N GLY A 321 -6.13 21.78 -29.05
CA GLY A 321 -6.99 22.55 -29.97
C GLY A 321 -7.83 23.59 -29.23
N LEU A 322 -8.56 23.17 -28.19
CA LEU A 322 -9.37 24.06 -27.35
C LEU A 322 -8.51 25.05 -26.55
N SER A 323 -7.34 24.66 -26.07
CA SER A 323 -6.42 25.60 -25.40
C SER A 323 -5.92 26.70 -26.35
N SER A 324 -5.61 26.36 -27.60
CA SER A 324 -5.08 27.32 -28.59
C SER A 324 -6.15 28.15 -29.29
N PHE A 325 -7.35 27.61 -29.49
CA PHE A 325 -8.42 28.24 -30.27
C PHE A 325 -9.67 28.57 -29.45
N GLY A 326 -9.73 28.26 -28.15
CA GLY A 326 -10.92 28.46 -27.31
C GLY A 326 -11.44 29.90 -27.33
N SER A 327 -10.57 30.89 -27.09
CA SER A 327 -10.96 32.31 -27.18
C SER A 327 -11.32 32.74 -28.60
N ILE A 328 -10.69 32.16 -29.62
CA ILE A 328 -11.07 32.40 -31.03
C ILE A 328 -12.46 31.83 -31.31
N LEU A 329 -12.80 30.66 -30.75
CA LEU A 329 -14.11 30.04 -30.88
C LEU A 329 -15.19 30.92 -30.25
N LEU A 330 -14.96 31.38 -29.02
CA LEU A 330 -15.87 32.29 -28.32
C LEU A 330 -16.03 33.62 -29.08
N ASN A 331 -14.94 34.16 -29.63
CA ASN A 331 -14.97 35.43 -30.33
C ASN A 331 -15.59 35.33 -31.73
N SER A 332 -15.05 34.46 -32.57
CA SER A 332 -15.36 34.40 -34.00
C SER A 332 -16.54 33.47 -34.34
N ASP A 333 -16.71 32.34 -33.65
CA ASP A 333 -17.83 31.40 -33.92
C ASP A 333 -19.09 31.73 -33.09
N LEU A 334 -18.93 32.06 -31.81
CA LEU A 334 -20.06 32.39 -30.93
C LEU A 334 -20.42 33.89 -30.92
N GLY A 335 -19.57 34.75 -31.51
CA GLY A 335 -19.86 36.17 -31.73
C GLY A 335 -19.64 37.09 -30.53
N TYR A 336 -18.94 36.62 -29.49
CA TYR A 336 -18.60 37.47 -28.33
C TYR A 336 -17.48 38.46 -28.67
N SER A 337 -17.45 39.62 -28.00
CA SER A 337 -16.33 40.55 -28.15
C SER A 337 -15.02 39.91 -27.67
N ALA A 338 -13.85 40.45 -28.07
CA ALA A 338 -12.56 39.92 -27.62
C ALA A 338 -12.44 39.93 -26.08
N LYS A 339 -12.93 40.99 -25.45
CA LYS A 339 -13.02 41.13 -24.00
C LYS A 339 -13.95 40.07 -23.40
N ASP A 340 -15.18 39.97 -23.90
CA ASP A 340 -16.18 39.04 -23.37
C ASP A 340 -15.76 37.56 -23.57
N SER A 341 -15.04 37.26 -24.65
CA SER A 341 -14.53 35.91 -24.92
C SER A 341 -13.53 35.43 -23.86
N LEU A 342 -12.80 36.35 -23.23
CA LEU A 342 -11.89 36.02 -22.12
C LEU A 342 -12.69 35.83 -20.83
N LEU A 343 -13.67 36.71 -20.55
CA LEU A 343 -14.57 36.55 -19.41
C LEU A 343 -15.31 35.21 -19.46
N TYR A 344 -15.98 34.94 -20.58
CA TYR A 344 -16.70 33.69 -20.83
C TYR A 344 -15.76 32.48 -20.98
N GLY A 345 -14.45 32.64 -21.15
CA GLY A 345 -13.52 31.51 -21.07
C GLY A 345 -13.39 30.93 -19.66
N SER A 346 -13.67 31.72 -18.63
CA SER A 346 -13.35 31.42 -17.23
C SER A 346 -14.20 30.32 -16.58
N PRO A 347 -15.53 30.23 -16.82
CA PRO A 347 -16.36 29.18 -16.23
C PRO A 347 -15.90 27.75 -16.56
N GLN A 348 -15.29 27.52 -17.73
CA GLN A 348 -14.70 26.23 -18.06
C GLN A 348 -13.67 25.79 -17.02
N GLY A 349 -12.79 26.71 -16.60
CA GLY A 349 -11.78 26.44 -15.57
C GLY A 349 -12.38 26.13 -14.20
N VAL A 350 -13.49 26.79 -13.85
CA VAL A 350 -14.23 26.52 -12.59
C VAL A 350 -14.88 25.14 -12.61
N VAL A 351 -15.50 24.76 -13.73
CA VAL A 351 -16.09 23.43 -13.92
C VAL A 351 -15.02 22.34 -13.79
N GLU A 352 -13.84 22.56 -14.36
CA GLU A 352 -12.71 21.64 -14.22
C GLU A 352 -12.23 21.55 -12.76
N PHE A 353 -11.97 22.69 -12.11
CA PHE A 353 -11.41 22.74 -10.76
C PHE A 353 -12.34 22.18 -9.68
N ILE A 354 -13.65 22.42 -9.79
CA ILE A 354 -14.64 21.96 -8.81
C ILE A 354 -15.19 20.58 -9.21
N GLY A 355 -15.47 20.37 -10.49
CA GLY A 355 -16.13 19.17 -10.98
C GLY A 355 -15.27 17.91 -10.87
N LEU A 356 -13.96 17.99 -11.18
CA LEU A 356 -13.08 16.81 -11.12
C LEU A 356 -12.90 16.26 -9.70
N PRO A 357 -12.62 17.08 -8.65
CA PRO A 357 -12.56 16.60 -7.28
C PRO A 357 -13.89 15.99 -6.81
N ILE A 358 -15.03 16.58 -7.18
CA ILE A 358 -16.35 16.01 -6.87
C ILE A 358 -16.50 14.63 -7.53
N CYS A 359 -16.19 14.50 -8.81
CA CYS A 359 -16.23 13.21 -9.51
C CYS A 359 -15.31 12.18 -8.84
N ALA A 360 -14.07 12.56 -8.51
CA ALA A 360 -13.11 11.67 -7.83
C ALA A 360 -13.60 11.24 -6.44
N TYR A 361 -14.17 12.17 -5.66
CA TYR A 361 -14.77 11.89 -4.35
C TYR A 361 -15.95 10.91 -4.46
N LEU A 362 -16.85 11.10 -5.43
CA LEU A 362 -17.98 10.20 -5.65
C LEU A 362 -17.53 8.80 -6.05
N ILE A 363 -16.55 8.70 -6.96
CA ILE A 363 -15.95 7.41 -7.35
C ILE A 363 -15.41 6.67 -6.13
N GLN A 364 -14.72 7.39 -5.23
CA GLN A 364 -14.18 6.79 -4.01
C GLN A 364 -15.27 6.44 -2.98
N ARG A 365 -16.22 7.34 -2.72
CA ARG A 365 -17.29 7.17 -1.73
C ARG A 365 -18.18 5.97 -2.02
N PHE A 366 -18.45 5.69 -3.30
CA PHE A 366 -19.28 4.58 -3.74
C PHE A 366 -18.49 3.36 -4.21
N ASN A 367 -17.16 3.36 -4.03
CA ASN A 367 -16.27 2.28 -4.43
C ASN A 367 -16.44 1.83 -5.91
N LEU A 368 -16.64 2.80 -6.81
CA LEU A 368 -16.86 2.53 -8.23
C LEU A 368 -15.54 2.19 -8.94
N PRO A 369 -15.52 1.29 -9.95
CA PRO A 369 -14.31 0.97 -10.70
C PRO A 369 -13.78 2.19 -11.47
N ARG A 370 -12.61 2.71 -11.06
CA ARG A 370 -12.03 3.99 -11.55
C ARG A 370 -11.94 4.09 -13.08
N LEU A 371 -11.50 3.03 -13.75
CA LEU A 371 -11.39 2.99 -15.22
C LEU A 371 -12.76 3.06 -15.90
N LEU A 372 -13.75 2.33 -15.38
CA LEU A 372 -15.11 2.34 -15.92
C LEU A 372 -15.78 3.70 -15.71
N SER A 373 -15.62 4.28 -14.51
CA SER A 373 -16.11 5.63 -14.22
C SER A 373 -15.49 6.68 -15.15
N SER A 374 -14.19 6.56 -15.44
CA SER A 374 -13.51 7.44 -16.41
C SER A 374 -14.07 7.25 -17.83
N ALA A 375 -14.34 6.02 -18.25
CA ALA A 375 -14.94 5.71 -19.56
C ALA A 375 -16.34 6.34 -19.71
N ILE A 376 -17.18 6.19 -18.67
CA ILE A 376 -18.54 6.74 -18.64
C ILE A 376 -18.49 8.27 -18.70
N LEU A 377 -17.64 8.90 -17.89
CA LEU A 377 -17.54 10.36 -17.86
C LEU A 377 -16.99 10.94 -19.17
N ILE A 378 -16.03 10.28 -19.82
CA ILE A 378 -15.58 10.67 -21.17
C ILE A 378 -16.72 10.51 -22.19
N THR A 379 -17.54 9.46 -22.06
CA THR A 379 -18.72 9.27 -22.92
C THR A 379 -19.73 10.40 -22.74
N ILE A 380 -19.94 10.87 -21.51
CA ILE A 380 -20.75 12.07 -21.24
C ILE A 380 -20.11 13.31 -21.88
N CYS A 381 -18.77 13.43 -21.87
CA CYS A 381 -18.07 14.53 -22.55
C CYS A 381 -18.26 14.51 -24.08
N ILE A 382 -18.57 13.37 -24.70
CA ILE A 382 -18.96 13.32 -26.12
C ILE A 382 -20.25 14.10 -26.33
N ALA A 383 -21.23 13.99 -25.43
CA ALA A 383 -22.47 14.78 -25.50
C ALA A 383 -22.17 16.28 -25.39
N PHE A 384 -21.27 16.68 -24.50
CA PHE A 384 -20.83 18.08 -24.37
C PHE A 384 -20.09 18.58 -25.62
N ALA A 385 -19.27 17.73 -26.23
CA ALA A 385 -18.64 18.04 -27.53
C ALA A 385 -19.69 18.16 -28.65
N CYS A 386 -20.73 17.33 -28.66
CA CYS A 386 -21.84 17.43 -29.60
C CYS A 386 -22.63 18.74 -29.41
N MET A 387 -22.83 19.19 -28.17
CA MET A 387 -23.44 20.50 -27.89
C MET A 387 -22.61 21.64 -28.50
N LEU A 388 -21.29 21.58 -28.40
CA LEU A 388 -20.38 22.55 -29.02
C LEU A 388 -20.35 22.45 -30.55
N ALA A 389 -20.32 21.23 -31.09
CA ALA A 389 -20.16 20.97 -32.52
C ALA A 389 -21.42 21.22 -33.35
N PHE A 390 -22.57 20.76 -32.83
CA PHE A 390 -23.83 20.65 -33.55
C PHE A 390 -24.97 21.46 -32.93
N GLY A 391 -24.74 22.14 -31.79
CA GLY A 391 -25.74 22.99 -31.16
C GLY A 391 -26.19 24.13 -32.08
N ASN A 392 -27.50 24.29 -32.24
CA ASN A 392 -28.06 25.37 -33.08
C ASN A 392 -28.10 26.72 -32.35
N ARG A 393 -28.15 26.71 -31.02
CA ARG A 393 -28.18 27.92 -30.19
C ARG A 393 -26.84 28.19 -29.55
N THR A 394 -26.46 29.47 -29.43
CA THR A 394 -25.19 29.91 -28.84
C THR A 394 -25.04 29.49 -27.37
N ASP A 395 -26.13 29.53 -26.60
CA ASP A 395 -26.14 29.10 -25.19
C ASP A 395 -25.84 27.60 -25.02
N VAL A 396 -26.35 26.77 -25.93
CA VAL A 396 -26.07 25.32 -25.94
C VAL A 396 -24.60 25.05 -26.27
N LYS A 397 -24.05 25.75 -27.27
CA LYS A 397 -22.62 25.64 -27.62
C LYS A 397 -21.73 26.07 -26.46
N LEU A 398 -22.08 27.17 -25.80
CA LEU A 398 -21.35 27.70 -24.65
C LEU A 398 -21.39 26.76 -23.45
N ALA A 399 -22.56 26.17 -23.15
CA ALA A 399 -22.68 25.15 -22.11
C ALA A 399 -21.81 23.92 -22.43
N GLY A 400 -21.79 23.47 -23.70
CA GLY A 400 -20.91 22.40 -24.15
C GLY A 400 -19.43 22.74 -23.94
N TYR A 401 -19.01 23.96 -24.29
CA TYR A 401 -17.65 24.45 -24.07
C TYR A 401 -17.24 24.43 -22.59
N TYR A 402 -18.12 24.84 -21.66
CA TYR A 402 -17.82 24.81 -20.22
C TYR A 402 -17.71 23.39 -19.68
N LEU A 403 -18.67 22.53 -20.02
CA LEU A 403 -18.74 21.17 -19.49
C LEU A 403 -17.62 20.27 -20.01
N LEU A 404 -17.03 20.61 -21.16
CA LEU A 404 -15.82 19.95 -21.65
C LEU A 404 -14.61 20.09 -20.71
N GLY A 405 -14.63 20.99 -19.72
CA GLY A 405 -13.62 20.99 -18.65
C GLY A 405 -13.51 19.66 -17.89
N LEU A 406 -14.60 18.87 -17.84
CA LEU A 406 -14.61 17.56 -17.18
C LEU A 406 -13.84 16.46 -17.93
N MET A 407 -13.43 16.70 -19.18
CA MET A 407 -12.71 15.68 -19.97
C MET A 407 -11.37 15.25 -19.33
N GLN A 408 -10.81 16.10 -18.46
CA GLN A 408 -9.57 15.83 -17.70
C GLN A 408 -9.69 14.68 -16.68
N ILE A 409 -10.87 14.11 -16.50
CA ILE A 409 -11.03 12.86 -15.73
C ILE A 409 -10.26 11.69 -16.37
N GLY A 410 -10.07 11.72 -17.70
CA GLY A 410 -9.36 10.68 -18.42
C GLY A 410 -7.88 10.58 -18.01
N PRO A 411 -7.07 11.65 -18.07
CA PRO A 411 -5.69 11.62 -17.58
C PRO A 411 -5.58 11.19 -16.11
N ILE A 412 -6.50 11.65 -15.25
CA ILE A 412 -6.58 11.21 -13.84
C ILE A 412 -6.74 9.68 -13.75
N GLY A 413 -7.66 9.11 -14.54
CA GLY A 413 -7.85 7.66 -14.66
C GLY A 413 -6.60 6.91 -15.15
N SER A 414 -5.89 7.45 -16.15
CA SER A 414 -4.65 6.87 -16.66
C SER A 414 -3.51 6.88 -15.64
N PHE A 415 -3.25 8.01 -14.98
CA PHE A 415 -2.21 8.09 -13.95
C PHE A 415 -2.55 7.21 -12.73
N SER A 416 -3.83 7.11 -12.36
CA SER A 416 -4.29 6.15 -11.34
C SER A 416 -3.91 4.72 -11.72
N TYR A 417 -4.16 4.34 -12.98
CA TYR A 417 -3.83 3.03 -13.49
C TYR A 417 -2.33 2.78 -13.49
N PHE A 418 -1.52 3.72 -13.99
CA PHE A 418 -0.05 3.56 -13.99
C PHE A 418 0.52 3.38 -12.58
N ALA A 419 -0.02 4.12 -11.61
CA ALA A 419 0.43 4.02 -10.23
C ALA A 419 0.12 2.65 -9.60
N SER A 420 -1.05 2.07 -9.91
CA SER A 420 -1.62 0.94 -9.18
C SER A 420 -1.60 -0.41 -9.93
N ASN A 421 -1.62 -0.40 -11.26
CA ASN A 421 -1.82 -1.57 -12.10
C ASN A 421 -0.66 -1.85 -13.08
N VAL A 422 0.33 -0.96 -13.18
CA VAL A 422 1.55 -1.21 -13.95
C VAL A 422 2.64 -1.70 -13.00
N PRO A 423 2.93 -3.01 -13.00
CA PRO A 423 4.02 -3.54 -12.22
C PRO A 423 5.38 -3.13 -12.79
N GLY A 424 6.38 -2.90 -11.94
CA GLY A 424 7.78 -2.74 -12.32
C GLY A 424 8.19 -1.27 -12.40
N TYR A 425 9.29 -0.91 -11.73
CA TYR A 425 9.81 0.48 -11.80
C TYR A 425 10.16 0.85 -13.24
N THR A 426 10.92 0.00 -13.95
CA THR A 426 11.34 0.26 -15.33
C THR A 426 10.14 0.20 -16.29
N LYS A 427 9.22 -0.76 -16.12
CA LYS A 427 8.01 -0.87 -16.95
C LYS A 427 7.08 0.33 -16.75
N LYS A 428 6.85 0.77 -15.51
CA LYS A 428 6.02 1.94 -15.18
C LYS A 428 6.56 3.22 -15.82
N ILE A 429 7.87 3.49 -15.68
CA ILE A 429 8.50 4.63 -16.35
C ILE A 429 8.37 4.53 -17.87
N THR A 430 8.54 3.34 -18.44
CA THR A 430 8.42 3.12 -19.89
C THR A 430 7.00 3.39 -20.38
N VAL A 431 5.97 2.82 -19.73
CA VAL A 431 4.55 3.04 -20.08
C VAL A 431 4.16 4.51 -19.94
N THR A 432 4.56 5.16 -18.84
CA THR A 432 4.30 6.60 -18.66
C THR A 432 5.04 7.45 -19.71
N SER A 433 6.26 7.06 -20.11
CA SER A 433 7.00 7.77 -21.17
C SER A 433 6.31 7.63 -22.53
N VAL A 434 5.83 6.43 -22.89
CA VAL A 434 5.07 6.20 -24.13
C VAL A 434 3.77 7.03 -24.11
N TYR A 435 3.05 7.06 -22.99
CA TYR A 435 1.88 7.93 -22.82
C TYR A 435 2.23 9.41 -23.06
N LEU A 436 3.35 9.90 -22.52
CA LEU A 436 3.81 11.28 -22.70
C LEU A 436 4.21 11.60 -24.15
N VAL A 437 4.76 10.63 -24.89
CA VAL A 437 4.97 10.78 -26.34
C VAL A 437 3.63 10.96 -27.06
N GLY A 438 2.63 10.14 -26.72
CA GLY A 438 1.28 10.29 -27.26
C GLY A 438 0.64 11.63 -26.91
N TYR A 439 0.85 12.13 -25.69
CA TYR A 439 0.46 13.48 -25.26
C TYR A 439 1.06 14.56 -26.17
N CYS A 440 2.37 14.49 -26.45
CA CYS A 440 3.04 15.45 -27.31
C CYS A 440 2.55 15.37 -28.76
N VAL A 441 2.39 14.16 -29.31
CA VAL A 441 1.90 13.94 -30.68
C VAL A 441 0.47 14.48 -30.83
N GLY A 442 -0.43 14.16 -29.90
CA GLY A 442 -1.80 14.68 -29.93
C GLY A 442 -1.82 16.20 -29.80
N SER A 443 -0.99 16.75 -28.92
CA SER A 443 -0.90 18.19 -28.71
C SER A 443 -0.29 18.95 -29.89
N LEU A 444 0.60 18.30 -30.65
CA LEU A 444 1.14 18.80 -31.91
C LEU A 444 0.04 18.88 -32.99
N VAL A 445 -0.79 17.83 -33.09
CA VAL A 445 -1.85 17.71 -34.10
C VAL A 445 -3.06 18.59 -33.77
N GLY A 446 -3.41 18.78 -32.50
CA GLY A 446 -4.60 19.51 -32.05
C GLY A 446 -4.82 20.87 -32.73
N PRO A 447 -3.88 21.83 -32.62
CA PRO A 447 -4.00 23.14 -33.28
C PRO A 447 -4.09 23.08 -34.80
N GLN A 448 -3.57 22.01 -35.42
CA GLN A 448 -3.59 21.83 -36.88
C GLN A 448 -4.97 21.42 -37.40
N THR A 449 -5.84 20.90 -36.53
CA THR A 449 -7.24 20.60 -36.89
C THR A 449 -8.06 21.87 -37.16
N PHE A 450 -7.65 23.02 -36.61
CA PHE A 450 -8.29 24.32 -36.80
C PHE A 450 -7.71 25.03 -38.02
N ARG A 451 -8.15 24.61 -39.21
CA ARG A 451 -7.67 25.17 -40.48
C ARG A 451 -8.28 26.54 -40.74
N SER A 452 -7.49 27.43 -41.36
CA SER A 452 -7.93 28.78 -41.70
C SER A 452 -9.09 28.82 -42.71
N GLU A 453 -9.20 27.80 -43.57
CA GLU A 453 -10.28 27.67 -44.56
C GLU A 453 -11.64 27.35 -43.94
N ASP A 454 -11.66 26.79 -42.73
CA ASP A 454 -12.88 26.44 -42.01
C ASP A 454 -13.36 27.57 -41.08
N ALA A 455 -12.60 28.66 -40.97
CA ALA A 455 -12.97 29.81 -40.17
C ALA A 455 -14.23 30.51 -40.73
N PRO A 456 -15.06 31.14 -39.88
CA PRO A 456 -14.93 31.26 -38.42
C PRO A 456 -15.50 30.06 -37.66
N HIS A 457 -16.23 29.16 -38.33
CA HIS A 457 -17.02 28.14 -37.65
C HIS A 457 -16.26 26.89 -37.26
N TYR A 458 -15.10 26.60 -37.88
CA TYR A 458 -14.24 25.44 -37.60
C TYR A 458 -15.00 24.12 -37.44
N LYS A 459 -16.03 23.87 -38.28
CA LYS A 459 -16.88 22.68 -38.17
C LYS A 459 -16.07 21.37 -38.19
N PRO A 460 -15.08 21.18 -39.09
CA PRO A 460 -14.26 19.97 -39.10
C PRO A 460 -13.46 19.76 -37.81
N ALA A 461 -12.93 20.84 -37.20
CA ALA A 461 -12.21 20.76 -35.94
C ALA A 461 -13.14 20.30 -34.80
N LYS A 462 -14.36 20.83 -34.71
CA LYS A 462 -15.35 20.41 -33.70
C LYS A 462 -15.81 18.97 -33.89
N ILE A 463 -15.99 18.52 -35.15
CA ILE A 463 -16.28 17.11 -35.45
C ILE A 463 -15.10 16.23 -35.04
N THR A 464 -13.87 16.69 -35.28
CA THR A 464 -12.65 15.99 -34.86
C THR A 464 -12.60 15.85 -33.34
N ILE A 465 -13.03 16.87 -32.58
CA ILE A 465 -13.15 16.78 -31.12
C ILE A 465 -14.10 15.65 -30.71
N VAL A 466 -15.30 15.59 -31.30
CA VAL A 466 -16.29 14.53 -31.02
C VAL A 466 -15.70 13.15 -31.35
N ALA A 467 -15.12 12.99 -32.54
CA ALA A 467 -14.55 11.72 -32.98
C ALA A 467 -13.39 11.26 -32.07
N CYS A 468 -12.52 12.18 -31.68
CA CYS A 468 -11.40 11.89 -30.80
C CYS A 468 -11.85 11.48 -29.40
N LEU A 469 -12.88 12.14 -28.83
CA LEU A 469 -13.44 11.73 -27.54
C LEU A 469 -14.15 10.37 -27.62
N ALA A 470 -14.77 10.04 -28.75
CA ALA A 470 -15.30 8.69 -29.02
C ALA A 470 -14.18 7.64 -29.04
N VAL A 471 -13.08 7.89 -29.74
CA VAL A 471 -11.90 7.00 -29.73
C VAL A 471 -11.35 6.87 -28.32
N ALA A 472 -11.24 7.97 -27.57
CA ALA A 472 -10.77 7.96 -26.18
C ALA A 472 -11.68 7.12 -25.27
N ALA A 473 -13.00 7.22 -25.41
CA ALA A 473 -13.96 6.39 -24.68
C ALA A 473 -13.80 4.92 -25.03
N VAL A 474 -13.69 4.58 -26.32
CA VAL A 474 -13.45 3.21 -26.79
C VAL A 474 -12.16 2.65 -26.18
N CYS A 475 -11.06 3.41 -26.18
CA CYS A 475 -9.81 2.97 -25.54
C CYS A 475 -10.02 2.64 -24.05
N PHE A 476 -10.72 3.48 -23.29
CA PHE A 476 -11.00 3.20 -21.87
C PHE A 476 -11.90 1.99 -21.66
N TYR A 477 -12.96 1.82 -22.47
CA TYR A 477 -13.80 0.62 -22.44
C TYR A 477 -13.00 -0.63 -22.81
N SER A 478 -12.13 -0.56 -23.81
CA SER A 478 -11.25 -1.67 -24.21
C SER A 478 -10.26 -2.01 -23.09
N ILE A 479 -9.61 -1.03 -22.47
CA ILE A 479 -8.69 -1.26 -21.34
C ILE A 479 -9.45 -1.87 -20.16
N TYR A 480 -10.63 -1.35 -19.83
CA TYR A 480 -11.47 -1.90 -18.77
C TYR A 480 -11.89 -3.34 -19.08
N PHE A 481 -12.31 -3.62 -20.32
CA PHE A 481 -12.73 -4.96 -20.74
C PHE A 481 -11.55 -5.93 -20.74
N ILE A 482 -10.37 -5.53 -21.24
CA ILE A 482 -9.14 -6.33 -21.14
C ILE A 482 -8.83 -6.60 -19.67
N CYS A 483 -8.85 -5.60 -18.79
CA CYS A 483 -8.62 -5.84 -17.36
C CYS A 483 -9.68 -6.76 -16.74
N SER A 484 -10.94 -6.65 -17.15
CA SER A 484 -12.02 -7.52 -16.68
C SER A 484 -11.86 -8.94 -17.19
N LEU A 485 -11.41 -9.12 -18.44
CA LEU A 485 -11.08 -10.43 -19.00
C LEU A 485 -9.85 -11.03 -18.34
N ASP A 486 -8.80 -10.24 -18.11
CA ASP A 486 -7.60 -10.65 -17.37
C ASP A 486 -8.00 -11.10 -15.96
N ASN A 487 -8.87 -10.33 -15.29
CA ASN A 487 -9.38 -10.68 -13.96
C ASN A 487 -10.22 -11.95 -14.02
N LYS A 488 -11.19 -12.07 -14.95
CA LYS A 488 -11.97 -13.31 -15.10
C LYS A 488 -11.12 -14.51 -15.50
N ALA A 489 -10.08 -14.32 -16.30
CA ALA A 489 -9.15 -15.37 -16.69
C ALA A 489 -8.23 -15.75 -15.52
N ARG A 490 -7.88 -14.80 -14.67
CA ARG A 490 -7.18 -15.03 -13.39
C ARG A 490 -8.10 -15.73 -12.41
N ASP A 491 -9.33 -15.29 -12.21
CA ASP A 491 -10.35 -15.93 -11.36
C ASP A 491 -10.67 -17.33 -11.87
N LYS A 492 -10.79 -17.50 -13.20
CA LYS A 492 -11.01 -18.81 -13.83
C LYS A 492 -9.78 -19.69 -13.71
N LYS A 493 -8.56 -19.16 -13.90
CA LYS A 493 -7.32 -19.89 -13.61
C LYS A 493 -7.21 -20.20 -12.12
N GLN A 494 -7.68 -19.34 -11.24
CA GLN A 494 -7.71 -19.52 -9.80
C GLN A 494 -8.68 -20.62 -9.41
N VAL A 495 -9.83 -20.72 -10.09
CA VAL A 495 -10.80 -21.81 -9.91
C VAL A 495 -10.34 -23.12 -10.60
N GLU A 496 -9.77 -23.05 -11.80
CA GLU A 496 -9.28 -24.23 -12.57
C GLU A 496 -8.01 -24.83 -11.97
N LEU A 497 -7.10 -24.00 -11.48
CA LEU A 497 -5.88 -24.44 -10.82
C LEU A 497 -6.14 -24.71 -9.32
N GLY A 498 -7.21 -24.15 -8.73
CA GLY A 498 -7.50 -24.28 -7.29
C GLY A 498 -6.25 -23.93 -6.47
N ASP A 499 -5.80 -24.88 -5.66
CA ASP A 499 -4.57 -24.81 -4.84
C ASP A 499 -3.27 -24.61 -5.66
N LYS A 500 -3.28 -24.82 -6.98
CA LYS A 500 -2.13 -24.59 -7.87
C LYS A 500 -2.03 -23.15 -8.40
N TYR A 501 -3.03 -22.30 -8.16
CA TYR A 501 -2.96 -20.89 -8.55
C TYR A 501 -2.12 -20.11 -7.54
N VAL A 502 -0.81 -20.07 -7.77
CA VAL A 502 0.08 -19.18 -7.02
C VAL A 502 -0.07 -17.77 -7.61
N ALA A 503 -0.73 -16.86 -6.88
CA ALA A 503 -0.68 -15.44 -7.22
C ALA A 503 0.76 -14.96 -7.02
N PRO A 504 1.49 -14.51 -8.06
CA PRO A 504 2.88 -14.16 -7.89
C PRO A 504 2.99 -12.99 -6.89
N LYS A 505 3.64 -13.22 -5.74
CA LYS A 505 4.12 -12.09 -4.93
C LYS A 505 5.02 -11.25 -5.80
N ASN A 506 4.99 -9.94 -5.60
CA ASN A 506 5.69 -9.01 -6.47
C ASN A 506 5.22 -9.12 -7.93
N ILE A 507 3.90 -9.18 -8.18
CA ILE A 507 3.34 -8.87 -9.51
C ILE A 507 4.01 -7.62 -10.08
N GLU A 508 4.31 -6.65 -9.19
CA GLU A 508 5.12 -5.44 -9.40
C GLU A 508 6.54 -5.65 -9.95
N PHE A 509 7.02 -6.87 -10.14
CA PHE A 509 8.36 -7.17 -10.63
C PHE A 509 8.39 -8.39 -11.55
N THR A 510 7.25 -9.05 -11.81
CA THR A 510 7.17 -10.25 -12.63
C THR A 510 6.65 -9.99 -14.05
N PHE A 511 7.25 -10.74 -14.96
CA PHE A 511 7.09 -10.72 -16.40
C PHE A 511 5.69 -11.19 -16.82
N ASN A 512 4.91 -10.35 -17.49
CA ASN A 512 3.64 -10.75 -18.12
C ASN A 512 3.76 -10.70 -19.65
N VAL A 513 3.99 -11.86 -20.27
CA VAL A 513 3.76 -12.07 -21.71
C VAL A 513 2.55 -12.99 -21.86
N TRP A 514 1.54 -12.50 -22.56
CA TRP A 514 0.41 -13.28 -23.03
C TRP A 514 0.88 -14.34 -24.05
N ASN A 515 0.29 -15.54 -23.93
CA ASN A 515 0.31 -16.69 -24.85
C ASN A 515 1.43 -17.72 -24.68
N TYR A 516 1.06 -18.79 -23.97
CA TYR A 516 1.51 -20.15 -24.25
C TYR A 516 1.24 -20.50 -25.72
N LEU A 517 2.31 -20.62 -26.50
CA LEU A 517 2.45 -21.67 -27.51
C LEU A 517 3.55 -22.59 -26.97
N PRO A 518 3.30 -23.88 -26.70
CA PRO A 518 4.28 -24.73 -26.07
C PRO A 518 5.37 -25.07 -27.09
N LEU A 519 6.56 -24.49 -26.95
CA LEU A 519 7.75 -25.02 -27.58
C LEU A 519 8.30 -26.13 -26.67
N LYS A 520 8.39 -27.32 -27.25
CA LYS A 520 8.76 -28.61 -26.66
C LYS A 520 10.16 -28.65 -25.99
N SER A 521 10.91 -27.55 -25.99
CA SER A 521 12.34 -27.48 -25.63
C SER A 521 12.64 -27.12 -24.18
N ASP A 522 11.68 -26.56 -23.43
CA ASP A 522 11.97 -26.06 -22.07
C ASP A 522 11.77 -27.12 -20.96
N ILE A 523 11.17 -28.26 -21.29
CA ILE A 523 10.96 -29.40 -20.37
C ILE A 523 12.26 -30.19 -20.12
N GLU A 524 13.24 -30.12 -21.04
CA GLU A 524 14.53 -30.81 -20.87
C GLU A 524 15.54 -29.99 -20.05
N ILE A 525 15.41 -28.65 -20.03
CA ILE A 525 16.32 -27.77 -19.28
C ILE A 525 15.92 -27.68 -17.80
N GLN A 526 14.62 -27.67 -17.47
CA GLN A 526 14.16 -27.74 -16.06
C GLN A 526 14.55 -29.05 -15.36
N ARG A 527 14.58 -30.18 -16.10
CA ARG A 527 15.01 -31.48 -15.56
C ARG A 527 16.52 -31.59 -15.30
N GLY A 528 17.33 -30.72 -15.92
CA GLY A 528 18.78 -30.65 -15.68
C GLY A 528 19.12 -29.91 -14.38
N ILE A 529 18.41 -28.83 -14.10
CA ILE A 529 18.66 -27.97 -12.93
C ILE A 529 18.09 -28.58 -11.64
N GLU A 530 16.95 -29.27 -11.70
CA GLU A 530 16.42 -30.06 -10.57
C GLU A 530 17.37 -31.18 -10.12
N LYS A 531 18.27 -31.63 -11.00
CA LYS A 531 19.23 -32.71 -10.71
C LYS A 531 20.48 -32.23 -9.98
N GLU A 532 20.91 -30.98 -10.21
CA GLU A 532 22.09 -30.39 -9.56
C GLU A 532 21.77 -29.73 -8.21
N VAL A 533 20.53 -29.25 -8.00
CA VAL A 533 20.12 -28.67 -6.71
C VAL A 533 19.79 -29.77 -5.68
N LYS A 534 19.31 -30.93 -6.13
CA LYS A 534 19.08 -32.08 -5.24
C LYS A 534 20.36 -32.66 -4.63
N SER A 535 21.52 -32.53 -5.30
CA SER A 535 22.77 -33.14 -4.82
C SER A 535 23.47 -32.36 -3.70
N PHE A 536 22.99 -31.17 -3.32
CA PHE A 536 23.59 -30.37 -2.24
C PHE A 536 22.89 -30.51 -0.88
N PHE A 537 21.68 -31.09 -0.85
CA PHE A 537 20.86 -31.21 0.37
C PHE A 537 20.41 -32.64 0.71
N THR A 538 20.87 -33.65 -0.03
CA THR A 538 20.63 -35.06 0.33
C THR A 538 21.87 -35.65 1.00
N CYS A 539 21.81 -35.86 2.32
CA CYS A 539 22.52 -37.00 2.90
C CYS A 539 21.94 -38.25 2.26
N GLU A 540 22.63 -38.81 1.27
CA GLU A 540 22.36 -40.16 0.76
C GLU A 540 22.87 -41.17 1.81
N ASP A 541 22.05 -41.43 2.83
CA ASP A 541 22.05 -42.69 3.57
C ASP A 541 20.68 -43.33 3.36
N GLU A 542 20.62 -44.30 2.43
CA GLU A 542 19.43 -45.01 1.91
C GLU A 542 18.66 -45.88 2.93
N ASN A 543 18.69 -45.59 4.24
CA ASN A 543 18.06 -46.48 5.23
C ASN A 543 17.03 -45.88 6.19
N TYR A 544 16.77 -44.57 6.23
CA TYR A 544 15.73 -44.03 7.13
C TYR A 544 15.09 -42.73 6.59
N GLU A 545 14.18 -42.82 5.61
CA GLU A 545 13.30 -41.68 5.30
C GLU A 545 12.09 -41.68 6.24
N ARG A 546 12.30 -41.22 7.48
CA ARG A 546 11.19 -40.71 8.32
C ARG A 546 10.82 -39.30 7.86
N TRP A 547 9.56 -38.89 8.07
CA TRP A 547 8.92 -37.74 7.42
C TRP A 547 9.79 -36.47 7.32
N ASN A 548 9.72 -35.79 6.19
CA ASN A 548 10.21 -34.44 6.04
C ASN A 548 9.22 -33.45 6.72
N VAL A 549 9.70 -32.51 7.54
CA VAL A 549 8.86 -31.59 8.34
C VAL A 549 7.88 -30.78 7.48
N VAL A 550 8.32 -30.35 6.31
CA VAL A 550 7.49 -29.61 5.34
C VAL A 550 6.39 -30.52 4.78
N SER A 551 6.73 -31.78 4.46
CA SER A 551 5.73 -32.75 3.99
C SER A 551 4.68 -33.10 5.03
N LEU A 552 5.09 -33.27 6.30
CA LEU A 552 4.20 -33.59 7.41
C LEU A 552 3.22 -32.44 7.70
N LEU A 553 3.72 -31.19 7.71
CA LEU A 553 2.88 -30.02 7.82
C LEU A 553 1.81 -30.00 6.71
N LYS A 554 2.23 -30.21 5.46
CA LYS A 554 1.31 -30.21 4.31
C LYS A 554 0.22 -31.24 4.47
N ASP A 555 0.56 -32.45 4.90
CA ASP A 555 -0.42 -33.52 5.03
C ASP A 555 -1.41 -33.27 6.17
N MET A 556 -0.95 -32.74 7.32
CA MET A 556 -1.85 -32.28 8.39
C MET A 556 -2.75 -31.13 7.94
N ALA A 557 -2.23 -30.21 7.13
CA ALA A 557 -2.93 -28.99 6.75
C ALA A 557 -3.97 -29.19 5.62
N LYS A 558 -3.85 -30.26 4.83
CA LYS A 558 -4.87 -30.68 3.85
C LYS A 558 -6.18 -31.12 4.51
N ILE A 559 -6.13 -31.50 5.79
CA ILE A 559 -7.29 -31.99 6.52
C ILE A 559 -7.83 -30.86 7.38
N ASP A 560 -9.12 -30.55 7.18
CA ASP A 560 -9.83 -29.57 7.98
C ASP A 560 -9.77 -29.94 9.46
N SER A 561 -9.35 -28.98 10.26
CA SER A 561 -9.21 -29.08 11.71
C SER A 561 -9.77 -27.84 12.39
N THR A 562 -10.70 -27.15 11.74
CA THR A 562 -11.44 -26.05 12.37
C THR A 562 -12.05 -26.52 13.69
N VAL A 563 -12.09 -25.68 14.72
CA VAL A 563 -12.69 -26.02 16.03
C VAL A 563 -14.05 -26.74 15.86
N GLY A 564 -14.13 -27.98 16.33
CA GLY A 564 -15.28 -28.88 16.20
C GLY A 564 -15.20 -29.94 15.08
N TYR A 565 -14.27 -29.79 14.13
CA TYR A 565 -14.08 -30.67 12.96
C TYR A 565 -12.73 -31.41 12.96
N GLU A 566 -12.03 -31.45 14.09
CA GLU A 566 -10.65 -31.95 14.22
C GLU A 566 -10.51 -33.47 14.05
N TYR A 567 -11.62 -34.22 14.19
CA TYR A 567 -11.59 -35.69 14.22
C TYR A 567 -10.83 -36.32 13.05
N LYS A 568 -10.98 -35.78 11.83
CA LYS A 568 -10.35 -36.35 10.63
C LYS A 568 -8.83 -36.23 10.67
N VAL A 569 -8.31 -35.06 11.03
CA VAL A 569 -6.85 -34.85 11.10
C VAL A 569 -6.25 -35.63 12.25
N MET A 570 -6.98 -35.71 13.38
CA MET A 570 -6.54 -36.45 14.55
C MET A 570 -6.53 -37.96 14.31
N ASN A 571 -7.54 -38.52 13.63
CA ASN A 571 -7.53 -39.93 13.26
C ASN A 571 -6.42 -40.25 12.24
N TRP A 572 -6.21 -39.38 11.25
CA TRP A 572 -5.11 -39.53 10.30
C TRP A 572 -3.75 -39.51 11.00
N LEU A 573 -3.49 -38.52 11.85
CA LEU A 573 -2.22 -38.38 12.57
C LEU A 573 -1.98 -39.58 13.50
N LYS A 574 -3.02 -40.10 14.16
CA LYS A 574 -2.94 -41.33 14.94
C LYS A 574 -2.46 -42.52 14.10
N GLU A 575 -3.09 -42.77 12.96
CA GLU A 575 -2.73 -43.89 12.07
C GLU A 575 -1.28 -43.75 11.58
N GLU A 576 -0.88 -42.54 11.24
CA GLU A 576 0.48 -42.23 10.82
C GLU A 576 1.51 -42.46 11.93
N LEU A 577 1.26 -42.02 13.17
CA LEU A 577 2.16 -42.26 14.31
C LEU A 577 2.29 -43.75 14.67
N ILE A 578 1.19 -44.52 14.55
CA ILE A 578 1.22 -45.99 14.76
C ILE A 578 2.09 -46.67 13.69
N LYS A 579 1.99 -46.25 12.41
CA LYS A 579 2.83 -46.81 11.33
C LYS A 579 4.32 -46.60 11.58
N GLN A 580 4.68 -45.51 12.26
CA GLN A 580 6.06 -45.21 12.65
C GLN A 580 6.51 -45.91 13.95
N GLY A 581 5.61 -46.68 14.59
CA GLY A 581 5.92 -47.55 15.72
C GLY A 581 5.55 -46.99 17.11
N LEU A 582 4.87 -45.85 17.20
CA LEU A 582 4.42 -45.33 18.50
C LEU A 582 3.18 -46.07 19.00
N THR A 583 3.10 -46.21 20.32
CA THR A 583 1.85 -46.48 21.02
C THR A 583 1.06 -45.18 21.10
N VAL A 584 -0.18 -45.19 20.57
CA VAL A 584 -1.01 -43.99 20.47
C VAL A 584 -2.36 -44.19 21.16
N GLU A 585 -2.69 -43.28 22.06
CA GLU A 585 -3.95 -43.22 22.80
C GLU A 585 -4.82 -42.07 22.30
N PHE A 586 -6.10 -42.35 22.07
CA PHE A 586 -7.10 -41.36 21.67
C PHE A 586 -7.94 -40.97 22.88
N GLN A 587 -7.67 -39.80 23.47
CA GLN A 587 -8.32 -39.36 24.69
C GLN A 587 -9.58 -38.56 24.33
N LEU A 588 -10.75 -39.02 24.79
CA LEU A 588 -12.01 -38.31 24.58
C LEU A 588 -12.01 -36.98 25.36
N VAL A 589 -12.23 -35.88 24.65
CA VAL A 589 -12.34 -34.53 25.22
C VAL A 589 -13.80 -34.14 25.38
N GLU A 590 -14.59 -34.34 24.32
CA GLU A 590 -16.01 -33.99 24.30
C GLU A 590 -16.79 -35.04 23.52
N SER A 591 -17.91 -35.51 24.10
CA SER A 591 -18.76 -36.50 23.44
C SER A 591 -19.63 -35.85 22.36
N ALA A 592 -20.08 -36.63 21.38
CA ALA A 592 -20.96 -36.23 20.29
C ALA A 592 -22.24 -35.54 20.77
N ASN A 593 -22.74 -35.90 21.96
CA ASN A 593 -23.94 -35.30 22.54
C ASN A 593 -23.71 -33.89 23.12
N GLN A 594 -22.44 -33.53 23.37
CA GLN A 594 -22.01 -32.26 23.94
C GLN A 594 -21.37 -31.36 22.88
N SER A 595 -20.73 -31.97 21.87
CA SER A 595 -20.11 -31.30 20.74
C SER A 595 -21.12 -30.59 19.85
N THR A 596 -20.76 -29.39 19.39
CA THR A 596 -21.55 -28.58 18.46
C THR A 596 -21.73 -29.23 17.09
N THR A 597 -20.85 -30.18 16.71
CA THR A 597 -20.87 -30.87 15.42
C THR A 597 -21.52 -32.25 15.46
N GLY A 598 -21.94 -32.73 16.65
CA GLY A 598 -22.51 -34.06 16.81
C GLY A 598 -21.49 -35.21 16.65
N GLN A 599 -20.19 -34.91 16.74
CA GLN A 599 -19.10 -35.89 16.66
C GLN A 599 -18.26 -35.88 17.94
N ASP A 600 -17.74 -37.04 18.33
CA ASP A 600 -16.78 -37.15 19.42
C ASP A 600 -15.46 -36.45 19.05
N ARG A 601 -14.91 -35.68 19.98
CA ARG A 601 -13.69 -34.89 19.81
C ARG A 601 -12.59 -35.42 20.72
N TYR A 602 -11.36 -35.53 20.22
CA TYR A 602 -10.27 -36.26 20.90
C TYR A 602 -8.92 -35.53 20.85
N ASN A 603 -8.12 -35.71 21.89
CA ASN A 603 -6.67 -35.47 21.89
C ASN A 603 -5.90 -36.74 21.46
N ILE A 604 -4.64 -36.57 21.09
CA ILE A 604 -3.68 -37.67 20.87
C ILE A 604 -2.60 -37.63 21.96
N TYR A 605 -2.39 -38.74 22.66
CA TYR A 605 -1.20 -38.96 23.47
C TYR A 605 -0.39 -40.12 22.88
N ALA A 606 0.87 -39.90 22.55
CA ALA A 606 1.72 -40.88 21.88
C ALA A 606 3.10 -40.99 22.52
N TYR A 607 3.64 -42.21 22.58
CA TYR A 607 4.95 -42.52 23.16
C TYR A 607 5.53 -43.78 22.52
N MET A 608 6.84 -43.98 22.64
CA MET A 608 7.51 -45.16 22.11
C MET A 608 7.51 -46.30 23.14
N GLY A 609 7.19 -47.52 22.69
CA GLY A 609 7.21 -48.71 23.54
C GLY A 609 5.99 -48.84 24.47
N THR A 610 6.23 -49.34 25.68
CA THR A 610 5.23 -49.68 26.70
C THR A 610 5.22 -48.72 27.89
N GLU A 611 6.29 -47.94 28.10
CA GLU A 611 6.37 -46.97 29.18
C GLU A 611 5.56 -45.72 28.85
N ARG A 612 4.40 -45.63 29.51
CA ARG A 612 3.42 -44.57 29.30
C ARG A 612 3.82 -43.25 29.97
N ASN A 613 4.59 -43.28 31.05
CA ASN A 613 5.04 -42.07 31.75
C ASN A 613 6.38 -41.62 31.20
N THR A 614 6.53 -40.32 30.94
CA THR A 614 7.76 -39.80 30.32
C THR A 614 8.39 -38.68 31.12
N LYS A 615 9.63 -38.29 30.81
CA LYS A 615 10.27 -37.14 31.45
C LYS A 615 9.76 -35.83 30.85
N ILE A 616 9.60 -35.80 29.53
CA ILE A 616 9.28 -34.61 28.75
C ILE A 616 8.04 -34.86 27.90
N VAL A 617 7.17 -33.85 27.80
CA VAL A 617 6.07 -33.83 26.83
C VAL A 617 6.27 -32.70 25.82
N LEU A 618 6.21 -33.05 24.53
CA LEU A 618 6.06 -32.09 23.45
C LEU A 618 4.57 -31.95 23.16
N SER A 619 4.06 -30.72 23.16
CA SER A 619 2.64 -30.48 22.92
C SER A 619 2.42 -29.31 21.99
N SER A 620 1.35 -29.37 21.20
CA SER A 620 0.86 -28.29 20.34
C SER A 620 -0.61 -28.56 20.08
N HIS A 621 -1.38 -27.52 19.79
CA HIS A 621 -2.74 -27.72 19.31
C HIS A 621 -2.76 -28.00 17.81
N ILE A 622 -3.77 -28.75 17.36
CA ILE A 622 -3.97 -29.12 15.95
C ILE A 622 -5.19 -28.41 15.36
N ASP A 623 -6.12 -27.98 16.22
CA ASP A 623 -7.27 -27.19 15.79
C ASP A 623 -6.85 -25.83 15.24
N THR A 624 -7.69 -25.29 14.36
CA THR A 624 -7.52 -23.96 13.79
C THR A 624 -8.78 -23.15 13.99
N ASN A 625 -8.67 -21.82 13.98
CA ASN A 625 -9.82 -20.93 14.07
C ASN A 625 -10.89 -21.13 12.96
N GLN A 626 -12.09 -20.56 13.17
CA GLN A 626 -13.24 -20.69 12.28
C GLN A 626 -13.20 -19.76 11.05
N GLU A 627 -12.22 -18.88 10.93
CA GLU A 627 -12.17 -17.84 9.89
C GLU A 627 -11.44 -18.31 8.62
N GLY A 628 -12.17 -19.02 7.76
CA GLY A 628 -11.80 -19.21 6.36
C GLY A 628 -10.67 -20.21 6.11
N HIS A 629 -10.89 -21.09 5.14
CA HIS A 629 -9.89 -22.02 4.64
C HIS A 629 -8.84 -21.27 3.83
N ILE A 630 -7.57 -21.36 4.24
CA ILE A 630 -6.44 -20.92 3.42
C ILE A 630 -5.99 -22.16 2.62
N PRO A 631 -6.23 -22.20 1.30
CA PRO A 631 -5.74 -23.29 0.48
C PRO A 631 -4.20 -23.29 0.53
N TYR A 632 -3.63 -24.49 0.63
CA TYR A 632 -2.18 -24.65 0.62
C TYR A 632 -1.60 -24.02 -0.65
N HIS A 633 -0.66 -23.10 -0.46
CA HIS A 633 0.17 -22.59 -1.53
C HIS A 633 1.53 -22.17 -0.99
N GLU A 634 2.56 -22.20 -1.83
CA GLU A 634 3.89 -21.76 -1.46
C GLU A 634 4.27 -20.50 -2.22
N ILE A 635 4.97 -19.59 -1.54
CA ILE A 635 5.48 -18.37 -2.14
C ILE A 635 6.95 -18.21 -1.75
N GLY A 636 7.85 -18.69 -2.62
CA GLY A 636 9.26 -18.79 -2.26
C GLY A 636 9.44 -19.86 -1.19
N GLU A 637 10.10 -19.53 -0.08
CA GLU A 637 10.24 -20.39 1.10
C GLU A 637 9.01 -20.35 2.01
N GLU A 638 8.01 -19.51 1.76
CA GLU A 638 6.84 -19.41 2.64
C GLU A 638 5.78 -20.46 2.30
N ILE A 639 5.36 -21.25 3.28
CA ILE A 639 4.26 -22.20 3.22
C ILE A 639 3.01 -21.53 3.79
N HIS A 640 2.05 -21.20 2.93
CA HIS A 640 0.78 -20.59 3.29
C HIS A 640 -0.29 -21.66 3.35
N VAL A 641 -0.73 -21.99 4.55
CA VAL A 641 -1.89 -22.86 4.80
C VAL A 641 -2.46 -22.54 6.18
N ARG A 642 -3.74 -22.79 6.41
CA ARG A 642 -4.36 -22.55 7.72
C ARG A 642 -3.72 -23.49 8.75
N GLY A 643 -3.21 -22.92 9.84
CA GLY A 643 -2.44 -23.63 10.85
C GLY A 643 -0.97 -23.82 10.51
N ALA A 644 -0.46 -23.25 9.41
CA ALA A 644 0.96 -23.29 9.07
C ALA A 644 1.84 -22.75 10.20
N CYS A 645 1.42 -21.62 10.76
CA CYS A 645 2.09 -20.94 11.86
C CYS A 645 1.47 -21.35 13.20
N ASP A 646 0.13 -21.44 13.24
CA ASP A 646 -0.66 -21.50 14.47
C ASP A 646 -1.62 -22.71 14.49
N ALA A 647 -1.21 -23.90 14.91
CA ALA A 647 0.14 -24.25 15.37
C ALA A 647 0.68 -25.57 14.75
N LYS A 648 0.11 -26.03 13.61
CA LYS A 648 0.51 -27.29 12.97
C LYS A 648 1.99 -27.31 12.54
N GLY A 649 2.58 -26.15 12.23
CA GLY A 649 4.02 -26.04 11.95
C GLY A 649 4.89 -26.44 13.14
N ALA A 650 4.51 -26.01 14.34
CA ALA A 650 5.16 -26.40 15.58
C ALA A 650 4.99 -27.90 15.86
N ALA A 651 3.77 -28.42 15.70
CA ALA A 651 3.49 -29.86 15.83
C ALA A 651 4.35 -30.70 14.87
N ALA A 652 4.47 -30.29 13.60
CA ALA A 652 5.31 -30.98 12.63
C ALA A 652 6.78 -30.99 13.05
N GLY A 653 7.30 -29.85 13.51
CA GLY A 653 8.67 -29.72 14.00
C GLY A 653 8.95 -30.63 15.20
N GLN A 654 8.01 -30.70 16.16
CA GLN A 654 8.11 -31.57 17.33
C GLN A 654 8.14 -33.07 16.95
N ILE A 655 7.27 -33.50 16.04
CA ILE A 655 7.18 -34.90 15.59
C ILE A 655 8.49 -35.32 14.92
N VAL A 656 9.00 -34.51 13.99
CA VAL A 656 10.23 -34.84 13.26
C VAL A 656 11.44 -34.82 14.20
N ALA A 657 11.56 -33.83 15.08
CA ALA A 657 12.63 -33.78 16.09
C ALA A 657 12.63 -35.02 17.01
N PHE A 658 11.45 -35.47 17.45
CA PHE A 658 11.30 -36.67 18.25
C PHE A 658 11.87 -37.91 17.53
N PHE A 659 11.49 -38.12 16.26
CA PHE A 659 11.96 -39.27 15.50
C PHE A 659 13.45 -39.21 15.18
N GLU A 660 13.98 -38.03 14.81
CA GLU A 660 15.42 -37.87 14.57
C GLU A 660 16.23 -38.18 15.83
N LEU A 661 15.82 -37.71 17.01
CA LEU A 661 16.50 -38.04 18.26
C LEU A 661 16.42 -39.53 18.60
N TRP A 662 15.29 -40.17 18.30
CA TRP A 662 15.13 -41.60 18.51
C TRP A 662 16.09 -42.40 17.62
N ASP A 663 16.14 -42.07 16.33
CA ASP A 663 17.00 -42.77 15.36
C ASP A 663 18.49 -42.50 15.59
N GLU A 664 18.83 -41.30 16.08
CA GLU A 664 20.18 -40.97 16.55
C GLU A 664 20.55 -41.64 17.89
N GLY A 665 19.60 -42.33 18.55
CA GLY A 665 19.79 -42.96 19.86
C GLY A 665 20.03 -41.96 21.00
N LYS A 666 19.56 -40.71 20.85
CA LYS A 666 19.68 -39.64 21.85
C LYS A 666 18.59 -39.68 22.90
N ILE A 667 17.44 -40.25 22.57
CA ILE A 667 16.32 -40.51 23.48
C ILE A 667 15.99 -42.00 23.48
N GLN A 668 15.41 -42.47 24.57
CA GLN A 668 14.95 -43.86 24.74
C GLN A 668 13.52 -43.91 25.29
N GLU A 669 12.96 -45.12 25.37
CA GLU A 669 11.63 -45.35 25.95
C GLU A 669 11.54 -44.72 27.35
N GLY A 670 10.46 -43.97 27.60
CA GLY A 670 10.24 -43.21 28.84
C GLY A 670 10.86 -41.80 28.87
N ASP A 671 11.58 -41.35 27.85
CA ASP A 671 12.15 -39.99 27.86
C ASP A 671 11.15 -38.92 27.38
N VAL A 672 10.58 -39.08 26.19
CA VAL A 672 9.73 -38.06 25.54
C VAL A 672 8.40 -38.65 25.10
N SER A 673 7.31 -37.92 25.32
CA SER A 673 5.97 -38.18 24.75
C SER A 673 5.48 -37.02 23.91
N LEU A 674 4.53 -37.29 23.01
CA LEU A 674 3.84 -36.30 22.18
C LEU A 674 2.38 -36.19 22.65
N LEU A 675 1.90 -34.97 22.90
CA LEU A 675 0.52 -34.67 23.26
C LEU A 675 -0.04 -33.62 22.30
N PHE A 676 -0.90 -34.02 21.38
CA PHE A 676 -1.57 -33.07 20.46
C PHE A 676 -3.00 -32.83 20.91
N VAL A 677 -3.31 -31.57 21.23
CA VAL A 677 -4.57 -31.16 21.84
C VAL A 677 -5.50 -30.45 20.83
N ILE A 678 -6.77 -30.31 21.21
CA ILE A 678 -7.80 -29.62 20.43
C ILE A 678 -8.56 -28.58 21.26
N GLY A 679 -9.17 -27.61 20.59
CA GLY A 679 -10.00 -26.58 21.21
C GLY A 679 -9.22 -25.49 21.95
N GLU A 680 -7.92 -25.34 21.67
CA GLU A 680 -7.09 -24.24 22.18
C GLU A 680 -7.70 -22.90 21.75
N GLU A 681 -8.00 -22.80 20.44
CA GLU A 681 -8.48 -21.62 19.71
C GLU A 681 -9.83 -21.06 20.20
N TYR A 682 -10.50 -21.80 21.10
CA TYR A 682 -11.79 -21.42 21.66
C TYR A 682 -11.75 -21.24 23.18
N ASN A 683 -11.35 -22.27 23.91
CA ASN A 683 -11.44 -22.26 25.38
C ASN A 683 -10.39 -23.11 26.11
N GLY A 684 -9.43 -23.72 25.41
CA GLY A 684 -8.38 -24.54 26.03
C GLY A 684 -8.86 -25.89 26.59
N ILE A 685 -10.02 -26.39 26.14
CA ILE A 685 -10.64 -27.61 26.71
C ILE A 685 -9.76 -28.85 26.55
N GLY A 686 -9.01 -28.97 25.44
CA GLY A 686 -8.17 -30.13 25.15
C GLY A 686 -7.08 -30.33 26.18
N MET A 687 -6.25 -29.32 26.42
CA MET A 687 -5.20 -29.41 27.44
C MET A 687 -5.80 -29.63 28.83
N LYS A 688 -6.86 -28.90 29.19
CA LYS A 688 -7.50 -29.09 30.49
C LYS A 688 -7.92 -30.53 30.74
N VAL A 689 -8.61 -31.17 29.78
CA VAL A 689 -9.03 -32.57 29.89
C VAL A 689 -7.83 -33.51 29.89
N ALA A 690 -6.75 -33.19 29.15
CA ALA A 690 -5.50 -33.94 29.21
C ALA A 690 -4.96 -34.01 30.64
N ILE A 691 -4.84 -32.87 31.32
CA ILE A 691 -4.35 -32.82 32.71
C ILE A 691 -5.30 -33.51 33.69
N ASP A 692 -6.60 -33.32 33.52
CA ASP A 692 -7.60 -33.86 34.46
C ASP A 692 -7.80 -35.38 34.34
N SER A 693 -7.62 -35.97 33.15
CA SER A 693 -8.09 -37.33 32.88
C SER A 693 -7.08 -38.28 32.23
N LEU A 694 -5.97 -37.78 31.66
CA LEU A 694 -5.00 -38.65 30.98
C LEU A 694 -4.25 -39.55 31.96
N ASN A 695 -4.13 -39.13 33.24
CA ASN A 695 -3.48 -39.88 34.31
C ASN A 695 -2.05 -40.32 33.94
N VAL A 696 -1.25 -39.40 33.40
CA VAL A 696 0.16 -39.60 33.07
C VAL A 696 1.04 -38.71 33.94
N ASN A 697 2.26 -39.15 34.21
CA ASN A 697 3.25 -38.36 34.92
C ASN A 697 4.35 -37.89 33.97
N TRP A 698 4.50 -36.57 33.83
CA TRP A 698 5.67 -35.94 33.23
C TRP A 698 6.57 -35.42 34.35
N SER A 699 7.79 -35.94 34.44
CA SER A 699 8.64 -35.73 35.61
C SER A 699 9.62 -34.55 35.52
N ASN A 700 9.81 -33.95 34.33
CA ASN A 700 10.85 -32.93 34.11
C ASN A 700 10.34 -31.66 33.42
N ALA A 701 9.80 -31.75 32.20
CA ALA A 701 9.46 -30.56 31.42
C ALA A 701 8.29 -30.75 30.44
N ALA A 702 7.63 -29.64 30.10
CA ALA A 702 6.69 -29.53 28.98
C ALA A 702 7.16 -28.46 28.01
N ILE A 703 7.12 -28.76 26.71
CA ILE A 703 7.49 -27.85 25.63
C ILE A 703 6.24 -27.66 24.76
N LEU A 704 5.61 -26.48 24.80
CA LEU A 704 4.50 -26.18 23.92
C LEU A 704 4.96 -25.46 22.65
N GLY A 705 4.37 -25.89 21.54
CA GLY A 705 4.52 -25.37 20.20
C GLY A 705 3.57 -24.21 19.95
N GLU A 706 4.11 -23.00 19.85
CA GLU A 706 3.35 -21.78 19.52
C GLU A 706 4.22 -20.82 18.69
N PRO A 707 3.63 -19.94 17.87
CA PRO A 707 4.40 -19.10 16.95
C PRO A 707 5.21 -18.02 17.68
N THR A 708 6.51 -18.28 17.84
CA THR A 708 7.45 -17.45 18.62
C THR A 708 8.64 -16.96 17.78
N GLU A 709 8.53 -17.00 16.45
CA GLU A 709 9.57 -16.61 15.49
C GLU A 709 10.88 -17.38 15.68
N ASN A 710 10.78 -18.66 16.07
CA ASN A 710 11.93 -19.49 16.44
C ASN A 710 12.79 -18.86 17.56
N LYS A 711 12.15 -18.15 18.50
CA LYS A 711 12.77 -17.58 19.71
C LYS A 711 12.19 -18.28 20.93
N LEU A 712 13.00 -18.46 21.97
CA LEU A 712 12.54 -19.08 23.21
C LEU A 712 11.81 -18.03 24.06
N SER A 713 10.55 -18.32 24.43
CA SER A 713 9.77 -17.36 25.19
C SER A 713 10.11 -17.40 26.68
N LYS A 714 10.33 -16.22 27.27
CA LYS A 714 10.52 -16.03 28.72
C LYS A 714 9.20 -16.01 29.49
N GLY A 715 8.08 -15.86 28.79
CA GLY A 715 6.78 -15.68 29.39
C GLY A 715 5.77 -15.11 28.41
N HIS A 716 4.50 -15.24 28.77
CA HIS A 716 3.40 -14.72 27.98
C HIS A 716 2.30 -14.12 28.86
N LYS A 717 1.53 -13.18 28.30
CA LYS A 717 0.42 -12.56 29.01
C LYS A 717 -0.71 -13.57 29.29
N GLY A 718 -1.48 -13.30 30.32
CA GLY A 718 -2.73 -13.98 30.60
C GLY A 718 -3.86 -13.44 29.72
N ASN A 719 -5.02 -14.09 29.81
CA ASN A 719 -6.25 -13.62 29.17
C ASN A 719 -7.37 -13.41 30.19
N PHE A 720 -8.19 -12.40 29.96
CA PHE A 720 -9.40 -12.19 30.72
C PHE A 720 -10.50 -11.69 29.78
N ARG A 721 -11.36 -12.61 29.36
CA ARG A 721 -12.49 -12.38 28.46
C ARG A 721 -13.78 -12.37 29.25
N PHE A 722 -14.60 -11.35 29.08
CA PHE A 722 -15.89 -11.23 29.75
C PHE A 722 -16.89 -10.44 28.91
N ASP A 723 -18.16 -10.79 29.08
CA ASP A 723 -19.29 -10.05 28.52
C ASP A 723 -19.85 -9.11 29.60
N VAL A 724 -20.30 -7.93 29.19
CA VAL A 724 -21.04 -7.00 30.05
C VAL A 724 -22.37 -6.67 29.40
N GLU A 725 -23.44 -6.81 30.16
CA GLU A 725 -24.78 -6.39 29.79
C GLU A 725 -25.23 -5.29 30.73
N ALA A 726 -25.81 -4.22 30.19
CA ALA A 726 -26.34 -3.11 30.97
C ALA A 726 -27.78 -2.81 30.55
N TRP A 727 -28.59 -2.39 31.51
CA TRP A 727 -30.02 -2.14 31.33
C TRP A 727 -30.39 -0.73 31.78
N GLY A 728 -31.41 -0.17 31.14
CA GLY A 728 -31.93 1.14 31.42
C GLY A 728 -33.42 1.25 31.20
N LYS A 729 -33.87 2.41 30.72
CA LYS A 729 -35.31 2.70 30.57
C LYS A 729 -35.57 3.47 29.28
N LYS A 730 -36.38 2.89 28.38
CA LYS A 730 -36.78 3.53 27.12
C LYS A 730 -37.59 4.80 27.37
N SER A 731 -37.30 5.82 26.58
CA SER A 731 -38.16 7.01 26.42
C SER A 731 -37.92 7.64 25.05
N HIS A 732 -38.79 8.57 24.67
CA HIS A 732 -38.54 9.39 23.49
C HIS A 732 -37.34 10.33 23.77
N SER A 733 -36.36 10.38 22.87
CA SER A 733 -35.13 11.18 23.01
C SER A 733 -35.35 12.68 23.31
N GLY A 734 -36.52 13.22 22.95
CA GLY A 734 -36.93 14.58 23.28
C GLY A 734 -37.27 14.83 24.76
N TYR A 735 -37.38 13.78 25.59
CA TYR A 735 -37.66 13.84 27.02
C TYR A 735 -36.69 12.92 27.79
N PRO A 736 -35.38 13.27 27.81
CA PRO A 736 -34.35 12.41 28.39
C PRO A 736 -34.54 12.11 29.87
N GLU A 737 -35.13 13.04 30.62
CA GLU A 737 -35.45 12.92 32.04
C GLU A 737 -36.43 11.79 32.39
N LEU A 738 -37.18 11.26 31.40
CA LEU A 738 -38.12 10.16 31.60
C LEU A 738 -37.48 8.78 31.41
N GLY A 739 -36.28 8.73 30.83
CA GLY A 739 -35.54 7.51 30.51
C GLY A 739 -34.20 7.42 31.26
N PHE A 740 -33.48 6.34 30.99
CA PHE A 740 -32.11 6.12 31.47
C PHE A 740 -31.36 5.35 30.39
N SER A 741 -30.31 5.96 29.83
CA SER A 741 -29.59 5.41 28.68
C SER A 741 -28.60 4.34 29.11
N ALA A 742 -28.89 3.08 28.76
CA ALA A 742 -27.99 1.95 29.04
C ALA A 742 -26.64 2.12 28.30
N ILE A 743 -26.67 2.68 27.09
CA ILE A 743 -25.45 2.95 26.30
C ILE A 743 -24.57 4.00 26.98
N GLU A 744 -25.16 5.11 27.43
CA GLU A 744 -24.40 6.18 28.10
C GLU A 744 -23.77 5.68 29.41
N PHE A 745 -24.54 4.93 30.22
CA PHE A 745 -24.04 4.26 31.41
C PHE A 745 -22.83 3.37 31.10
N LEU A 746 -22.94 2.50 30.09
CA LEU A 746 -21.85 1.59 29.74
C LEU A 746 -20.62 2.34 29.20
N ILE A 747 -20.80 3.37 28.37
CA ILE A 747 -19.70 4.20 27.84
C ILE A 747 -18.86 4.79 28.99
N HIS A 748 -19.49 5.32 30.03
CA HIS A 748 -18.75 5.87 31.18
C HIS A 748 -17.97 4.80 31.97
N LYS A 749 -18.54 3.59 32.13
CA LYS A 749 -17.83 2.48 32.76
C LYS A 749 -16.65 1.99 31.93
N LEU A 750 -16.83 1.90 30.62
CA LEU A 750 -15.77 1.56 29.67
C LEU A 750 -14.65 2.61 29.67
N GLU A 751 -14.99 3.89 29.67
CA GLU A 751 -14.04 5.00 29.79
C GLU A 751 -13.24 4.92 31.10
N THR A 752 -13.90 4.59 32.21
CA THR A 752 -13.24 4.39 33.50
C THR A 752 -12.22 3.25 33.44
N LEU A 753 -12.58 2.11 32.81
CA LEU A 753 -11.67 0.98 32.63
C LEU A 753 -10.49 1.35 31.71
N LEU A 754 -10.74 2.01 30.58
CA LEU A 754 -9.69 2.38 29.62
C LEU A 754 -8.67 3.38 30.19
N ASN A 755 -9.11 4.25 31.10
CA ASN A 755 -8.26 5.23 31.78
C ASN A 755 -7.71 4.72 33.13
N SER A 756 -7.97 3.47 33.50
CA SER A 756 -7.48 2.91 34.76
C SER A 756 -5.99 2.55 34.69
N ASP A 757 -5.30 2.74 35.80
CA ASP A 757 -3.88 2.38 35.93
C ASP A 757 -3.76 0.88 36.24
N LEU A 758 -3.81 0.07 35.17
CA LEU A 758 -3.74 -1.38 35.28
C LEU A 758 -2.30 -1.86 35.53
N PRO A 759 -2.10 -2.96 36.26
CA PRO A 759 -0.78 -3.48 36.60
C PRO A 759 0.14 -3.69 35.39
N TYR A 760 1.42 -3.33 35.58
CA TYR A 760 2.51 -3.45 34.60
C TYR A 760 3.50 -4.52 35.05
N SER A 761 4.02 -5.31 34.09
CA SER A 761 5.11 -6.26 34.32
C SER A 761 6.37 -5.78 33.59
N ASP A 762 7.52 -5.80 34.27
CA ASP A 762 8.81 -5.49 33.63
C ASP A 762 9.15 -6.44 32.48
N LEU A 763 8.66 -7.68 32.54
CA LEU A 763 8.90 -8.70 31.51
C LEU A 763 7.86 -8.64 30.39
N LEU A 764 6.57 -8.60 30.76
CA LEU A 764 5.45 -8.77 29.82
C LEU A 764 4.87 -7.43 29.35
N GLY A 765 5.34 -6.31 29.89
CA GLY A 765 4.87 -4.97 29.56
C GLY A 765 3.51 -4.62 30.21
N PRO A 766 2.72 -3.73 29.60
CA PRO A 766 1.47 -3.26 30.18
C PRO A 766 0.33 -4.26 30.03
N THR A 767 -0.57 -4.30 31.01
CA THR A 767 -1.90 -4.89 30.84
C THR A 767 -2.71 -4.05 29.85
N THR A 768 -3.30 -4.67 28.82
CA THR A 768 -4.02 -3.95 27.76
C THR A 768 -5.48 -4.38 27.69
N VAL A 769 -6.38 -3.43 27.47
CA VAL A 769 -7.83 -3.64 27.36
C VAL A 769 -8.28 -3.45 25.92
N ASN A 770 -9.10 -4.37 25.41
CA ASN A 770 -9.78 -4.27 24.13
C ASN A 770 -11.30 -4.38 24.31
N ILE A 771 -12.04 -3.45 23.72
CA ILE A 771 -13.51 -3.52 23.61
C ILE A 771 -13.80 -4.14 22.24
N GLY A 772 -14.08 -5.44 22.23
CA GLY A 772 -14.23 -6.20 20.98
C GLY A 772 -15.53 -5.90 20.26
N THR A 773 -16.64 -5.77 21.00
CA THR A 773 -17.95 -5.43 20.42
C THR A 773 -18.75 -4.56 21.39
N ILE A 774 -19.62 -3.71 20.84
CA ILE A 774 -20.65 -2.99 21.59
C ILE A 774 -21.92 -2.92 20.72
N ASN A 775 -23.04 -3.41 21.23
CA ASN A 775 -24.31 -3.47 20.51
C ASN A 775 -25.45 -3.03 21.43
N GLY A 776 -26.21 -2.01 21.02
CA GLY A 776 -27.37 -1.51 21.76
C GLY A 776 -28.12 -0.41 21.02
N GLY A 777 -29.37 -0.20 21.40
CA GLY A 777 -30.27 0.82 20.84
C GLY A 777 -31.09 0.37 19.63
N ASP A 778 -32.28 0.97 19.50
CA ASP A 778 -33.25 0.62 18.45
C ASP A 778 -33.32 1.67 17.33
N ALA A 779 -33.31 2.96 17.69
CA ALA A 779 -33.48 4.08 16.77
C ALA A 779 -32.90 5.38 17.35
N ALA A 780 -32.48 6.31 16.49
CA ALA A 780 -31.85 7.57 16.91
C ALA A 780 -32.73 8.46 17.79
N ASN A 781 -34.06 8.29 17.74
CA ASN A 781 -35.02 9.07 18.52
C ASN A 781 -35.53 8.35 19.79
N VAL A 782 -34.94 7.21 20.17
CA VAL A 782 -35.33 6.41 21.35
C VAL A 782 -34.14 6.26 22.28
N ILE A 783 -34.33 6.53 23.58
CA ILE A 783 -33.31 6.25 24.58
C ILE A 783 -33.15 4.75 24.76
N PRO A 784 -31.93 4.19 24.62
CA PRO A 784 -31.68 2.76 24.66
C PRO A 784 -31.81 2.22 26.09
N ASP A 785 -32.59 1.15 26.27
CA ASP A 785 -32.74 0.44 27.55
C ASP A 785 -31.85 -0.79 27.68
N TYR A 786 -31.11 -1.16 26.65
CA TYR A 786 -30.23 -2.32 26.67
C TYR A 786 -28.98 -2.09 25.82
N VAL A 787 -27.85 -2.57 26.34
CA VAL A 787 -26.58 -2.65 25.61
C VAL A 787 -25.78 -3.86 26.10
N LYS A 788 -25.09 -4.51 25.17
CA LYS A 788 -24.13 -5.59 25.44
C LYS A 788 -22.78 -5.24 24.85
N ALA A 789 -21.71 -5.48 25.60
CA ALA A 789 -20.34 -5.37 25.13
C ALA A 789 -19.53 -6.63 25.47
N GLN A 790 -18.57 -6.96 24.62
CA GLN A 790 -17.62 -8.04 24.86
C GLN A 790 -16.23 -7.45 24.98
N LEU A 791 -15.54 -7.77 26.07
CA LEU A 791 -14.24 -7.22 26.42
C LEU A 791 -13.19 -8.32 26.53
N TYR A 792 -11.96 -7.94 26.23
CA TYR A 792 -10.79 -8.80 26.31
C TYR A 792 -9.63 -8.02 26.94
N ILE A 793 -9.12 -8.49 28.07
CA ILE A 793 -7.95 -7.91 28.74
C ILE A 793 -6.77 -8.89 28.60
N ARG A 794 -5.63 -8.40 28.13
CA ARG A 794 -4.36 -9.14 28.16
C ARG A 794 -3.65 -8.80 29.46
N VAL A 795 -3.64 -9.77 30.39
CA VAL A 795 -3.17 -9.57 31.76
C VAL A 795 -1.65 -9.72 31.80
N ALA A 796 -0.93 -8.69 32.24
CA ALA A 796 0.53 -8.75 32.36
C ALA A 796 1.01 -9.23 33.74
N THR A 797 0.27 -8.87 34.80
CA THR A 797 0.51 -9.31 36.20
C THR A 797 -0.74 -9.08 37.04
N ASP A 798 -0.78 -9.62 38.25
CA ASP A 798 -1.83 -9.40 39.26
C ASP A 798 -3.27 -9.65 38.74
N GLY A 799 -3.47 -10.77 38.04
CA GLY A 799 -4.77 -11.14 37.48
C GLY A 799 -5.93 -11.05 38.48
N PRO A 800 -5.83 -11.58 39.71
CA PRO A 800 -6.89 -11.49 40.71
C PRO A 800 -7.29 -10.04 41.05
N LYS A 801 -6.33 -9.12 41.12
CA LYS A 801 -6.57 -7.70 41.39
C LYS A 801 -7.35 -7.03 40.25
N ILE A 802 -6.99 -7.35 39.01
CA ILE A 802 -7.70 -6.86 37.81
C ILE A 802 -9.12 -7.42 37.79
N LEU A 803 -9.30 -8.71 38.10
CA LEU A 803 -10.60 -9.34 38.18
C LEU A 803 -11.52 -8.64 39.19
N ASP A 804 -11.03 -8.38 40.40
CA ASP A 804 -11.79 -7.70 41.44
C ASP A 804 -12.14 -6.25 41.06
N TYR A 805 -11.20 -5.54 40.42
CA TYR A 805 -11.44 -4.19 39.91
C TYR A 805 -12.53 -4.17 38.84
N VAL A 806 -12.44 -5.06 37.83
CA VAL A 806 -13.44 -5.16 36.75
C VAL A 806 -14.81 -5.55 37.31
N ARG A 807 -14.86 -6.48 38.27
CA ARG A 807 -16.11 -6.82 38.99
C ARG A 807 -16.73 -5.61 39.68
N SER A 808 -15.93 -4.80 40.35
CA SER A 808 -16.42 -3.59 41.01
C SER A 808 -17.00 -2.55 40.04
N LEU A 809 -16.51 -2.52 38.79
CA LEU A 809 -16.98 -1.59 37.78
C LEU A 809 -18.32 -2.00 37.15
N PHE A 810 -18.46 -3.28 36.80
CA PHE A 810 -19.54 -3.76 35.94
C PHE A 810 -20.62 -4.58 36.64
N ASN A 811 -20.42 -5.08 37.86
CA ASN A 811 -21.51 -5.67 38.65
C ASN A 811 -22.18 -4.58 39.50
N THR A 812 -23.24 -3.99 38.96
CA THR A 812 -24.00 -2.92 39.59
C THR A 812 -25.49 -3.23 39.55
N GLU A 813 -26.34 -2.34 40.08
CA GLU A 813 -27.80 -2.48 39.93
C GLU A 813 -28.28 -2.33 38.47
N HIS A 814 -27.47 -1.75 37.59
CA HIS A 814 -27.79 -1.46 36.19
C HIS A 814 -26.96 -2.26 35.18
N SER A 815 -26.09 -3.15 35.64
CA SER A 815 -25.26 -3.97 34.76
C SER A 815 -24.76 -5.24 35.42
N GLN A 816 -24.48 -6.24 34.60
CA GLN A 816 -23.91 -7.51 35.02
C GLN A 816 -22.78 -7.90 34.08
N MET A 817 -21.67 -8.39 34.65
CA MET A 817 -20.61 -9.03 33.88
C MET A 817 -20.68 -10.56 34.00
N THR A 818 -20.35 -11.23 32.91
CA THR A 818 -20.19 -12.69 32.84
C THR A 818 -18.78 -13.01 32.36
N ILE A 819 -18.03 -13.74 33.17
CA ILE A 819 -16.66 -14.17 32.81
C ILE A 819 -16.77 -15.32 31.81
N VAL A 820 -16.14 -15.14 30.66
CA VAL A 820 -16.06 -16.17 29.60
C VAL A 820 -14.80 -17.01 29.78
N GLN A 821 -13.66 -16.36 30.02
CA GLN A 821 -12.38 -17.04 30.24
C GLN A 821 -11.46 -16.17 31.10
N PHE A 822 -10.66 -16.81 31.96
CA PHE A 822 -9.65 -16.15 32.77
C PHE A 822 -8.44 -17.07 32.96
N LEU A 823 -7.29 -16.65 32.44
CA LEU A 823 -6.00 -17.32 32.56
C LEU A 823 -4.95 -16.32 33.05
N ASP A 824 -4.17 -16.72 34.04
CA ASP A 824 -3.09 -15.89 34.58
C ASP A 824 -1.87 -15.85 33.64
N PRO A 825 -1.07 -14.74 33.68
CA PRO A 825 0.18 -14.63 32.94
C PRO A 825 1.20 -15.67 33.39
N GLN A 826 2.05 -16.10 32.46
CA GLN A 826 2.99 -17.19 32.68
C GLN A 826 4.42 -16.71 32.55
N TYR A 827 5.27 -17.13 33.50
CA TYR A 827 6.71 -16.95 33.48
C TYR A 827 7.35 -18.31 33.22
N LEU A 828 8.13 -18.39 32.15
CA LEU A 828 8.57 -19.66 31.57
C LEU A 828 10.07 -19.90 31.80
N SER A 829 10.48 -21.15 31.62
CA SER A 829 11.89 -21.54 31.64
C SER A 829 12.57 -21.13 30.33
N TYR A 830 13.79 -20.62 30.41
CA TYR A 830 14.59 -20.18 29.26
C TYR A 830 16.10 -20.43 29.48
N ASP A 831 16.42 -21.45 30.27
CA ASP A 831 17.78 -21.82 30.69
C ASP A 831 18.56 -22.62 29.64
N VAL A 832 17.99 -22.83 28.44
CA VAL A 832 18.67 -23.47 27.31
C VAL A 832 19.47 -22.43 26.52
N PRO A 833 20.81 -22.56 26.39
CA PRO A 833 21.64 -21.57 25.72
C PRO A 833 21.47 -21.59 24.20
N GLY A 834 21.81 -20.47 23.55
CA GLY A 834 21.82 -20.37 22.08
C GLY A 834 20.50 -19.96 21.43
N PHE A 835 19.53 -19.49 22.23
CA PHE A 835 18.27 -18.93 21.77
C PHE A 835 18.22 -17.41 21.93
N GLU A 836 17.67 -16.73 20.93
CA GLU A 836 17.10 -15.40 21.14
C GLU A 836 15.86 -15.52 22.04
N LEU A 837 15.62 -14.50 22.87
CA LEU A 837 14.56 -14.51 23.87
C LEU A 837 13.44 -13.55 23.49
N ILE A 838 12.19 -13.98 23.67
CA ILE A 838 10.98 -13.17 23.43
C ILE A 838 10.06 -13.15 24.65
N ALA A 839 9.19 -12.14 24.76
CA ALA A 839 8.06 -12.12 25.68
C ALA A 839 6.78 -11.99 24.84
N CYS A 840 5.87 -12.94 24.99
CA CYS A 840 4.67 -13.02 24.14
C CYS A 840 3.52 -12.20 24.72
N SER A 841 2.75 -11.53 23.86
CA SER A 841 1.60 -10.70 24.28
C SER A 841 0.25 -11.41 24.21
N TYR A 842 0.24 -12.70 23.87
CA TYR A 842 -0.92 -13.58 23.83
C TYR A 842 -0.88 -14.59 24.99
N ALA A 843 -1.95 -15.37 25.16
CA ALA A 843 -2.05 -16.45 26.14
C ALA A 843 -2.01 -17.80 25.43
N THR A 844 -1.68 -18.86 26.16
CA THR A 844 -1.57 -20.25 25.66
C THR A 844 -2.15 -21.19 26.71
N ASP A 845 -2.13 -22.49 26.43
CA ASP A 845 -2.56 -23.56 27.34
C ASP A 845 -1.64 -23.80 28.57
N MET A 846 -0.50 -23.09 28.69
CA MET A 846 0.45 -23.25 29.81
C MET A 846 -0.14 -23.20 31.22
N PRO A 847 -1.10 -22.33 31.55
CA PRO A 847 -1.64 -22.25 32.91
C PRO A 847 -2.27 -23.57 33.39
N TYR A 848 -2.74 -24.44 32.49
CA TYR A 848 -3.27 -25.75 32.88
C TYR A 848 -2.19 -26.69 33.43
N LEU A 849 -0.93 -26.44 33.09
CA LEU A 849 0.22 -27.22 33.57
C LEU A 849 0.74 -26.75 34.94
N ASP A 850 0.19 -25.68 35.52
CA ASP A 850 0.68 -25.12 36.80
C ASP A 850 0.57 -26.10 37.98
N SER A 851 -0.32 -27.09 37.87
CA SER A 851 -0.44 -28.18 38.86
C SER A 851 0.72 -29.18 38.80
N LEU A 852 1.40 -29.24 37.66
CA LEU A 852 2.55 -30.11 37.42
C LEU A 852 3.80 -29.29 37.73
N ASN A 853 4.48 -29.61 38.83
CA ASN A 853 5.69 -28.90 39.24
C ASN A 853 6.89 -29.24 38.34
N ILE A 854 6.83 -28.83 37.08
CA ILE A 854 7.78 -29.12 36.00
C ILE A 854 8.23 -27.83 35.32
N LYS A 855 9.34 -27.91 34.55
CA LYS A 855 9.75 -26.80 33.70
C LYS A 855 8.79 -26.63 32.53
N LYS A 856 8.54 -25.39 32.12
CA LYS A 856 7.65 -25.06 31.00
C LYS A 856 8.41 -24.21 29.99
N TYR A 857 8.47 -24.67 28.75
CA TYR A 857 9.10 -23.98 27.63
C TYR A 857 8.04 -23.70 26.56
N LEU A 858 8.16 -22.55 25.91
CA LEU A 858 7.28 -22.14 24.81
C LEU A 858 8.15 -21.72 23.63
N TYR A 859 8.01 -22.46 22.52
CA TYR A 859 8.84 -22.30 21.33
C TYR A 859 8.11 -22.86 20.12
N GLY A 860 8.23 -22.20 18.97
CA GLY A 860 7.70 -22.67 17.70
C GLY A 860 8.05 -21.75 16.53
N PRO A 861 7.96 -22.29 15.30
CA PRO A 861 8.24 -21.53 14.09
C PRO A 861 7.10 -20.57 13.75
N GLY A 862 7.41 -19.56 12.93
CA GLY A 862 6.42 -18.59 12.45
C GLY A 862 6.10 -17.48 13.46
N SER A 863 5.44 -16.42 12.98
CA SER A 863 5.13 -15.23 13.77
C SER A 863 3.64 -15.13 14.10
N ILE A 864 3.33 -14.79 15.36
CA ILE A 864 1.98 -14.45 15.79
C ILE A 864 1.37 -13.28 14.98
N SER A 865 2.20 -12.45 14.33
CA SER A 865 1.73 -11.32 13.52
C SER A 865 0.94 -11.72 12.27
N VAL A 866 1.13 -12.96 11.78
CA VAL A 866 0.39 -13.52 10.64
C VAL A 866 -0.62 -14.58 11.07
N ALA A 867 -0.57 -15.02 12.32
CA ALA A 867 -1.57 -15.91 12.91
C ALA A 867 -2.97 -15.27 12.86
N HIS A 868 -3.99 -16.10 12.66
CA HIS A 868 -5.40 -15.70 12.53
C HIS A 868 -5.69 -14.74 11.36
N THR A 869 -4.76 -14.55 10.42
CA THR A 869 -4.99 -13.73 9.22
C THR A 869 -5.33 -14.59 8.01
N GLN A 870 -5.77 -13.96 6.91
CA GLN A 870 -5.93 -14.61 5.59
C GLN A 870 -4.59 -14.82 4.86
N SER A 871 -3.47 -14.45 5.50
CA SER A 871 -2.11 -14.56 4.96
C SER A 871 -1.21 -15.28 5.96
N GLU A 872 -1.76 -16.24 6.70
CA GLU A 872 -0.99 -17.07 7.63
C GLU A 872 0.02 -17.93 6.86
N PHE A 873 1.28 -17.87 7.27
CA PHE A 873 2.35 -18.69 6.70
C PHE A 873 3.44 -18.98 7.72
N VAL A 874 4.23 -20.00 7.42
CA VAL A 874 5.52 -20.28 8.06
C VAL A 874 6.56 -20.49 6.96
N THR A 875 7.83 -20.12 7.19
CA THR A 875 8.87 -20.38 6.18
C THR A 875 9.41 -21.81 6.30
N GLU A 876 9.85 -22.40 5.19
CA GLU A 876 10.57 -23.68 5.17
C GLU A 876 11.81 -23.61 6.06
N SER A 877 12.56 -22.51 5.99
CA SER A 877 13.73 -22.27 6.85
C SER A 877 13.36 -22.29 8.33
N ASP A 878 12.25 -21.66 8.72
CA ASP A 878 11.78 -21.64 10.11
C ASP A 878 11.33 -23.02 10.57
N LEU A 879 10.69 -23.81 9.69
CA LEU A 879 10.30 -25.19 10.00
C LEU A 879 11.52 -26.09 10.20
N TYR A 880 12.48 -26.07 9.28
CA TYR A 880 13.71 -26.87 9.45
C TYR A 880 14.50 -26.43 10.67
N LYS A 881 14.59 -25.12 10.92
CA LYS A 881 15.21 -24.58 12.13
C LYS A 881 14.47 -25.05 13.38
N SER A 882 13.14 -25.14 13.35
CA SER A 882 12.35 -25.63 14.49
C SER A 882 12.68 -27.07 14.88
N VAL A 883 12.94 -27.94 13.90
CA VAL A 883 13.40 -29.32 14.18
C VAL A 883 14.72 -29.31 14.94
N ILE A 884 15.70 -28.54 14.45
CA ILE A 884 17.03 -28.41 15.09
C ILE A 884 16.90 -27.86 16.51
N ASP A 885 16.04 -26.86 16.68
CA ASP A 885 15.85 -26.17 17.95
C ASP A 885 15.08 -27.03 18.97
N TYR A 886 14.05 -27.79 18.56
CA TYR A 886 13.39 -28.75 19.44
C TYR A 886 14.32 -29.88 19.88
N LYS A 887 15.32 -30.26 19.08
CA LYS A 887 16.36 -31.21 19.49
C LYS A 887 17.34 -30.63 20.51
N ARG A 888 17.49 -29.30 20.51
CA ARG A 888 18.40 -28.57 21.39
C ARG A 888 17.78 -28.31 22.76
N ILE A 889 16.49 -27.97 22.78
CA ILE A 889 15.68 -27.82 24.01
C ILE A 889 15.54 -29.20 24.66
#